data_AF-A0AAE7J0V4-F1
#
_entry.id   AF-A0AAE7J0V4-F1
#
_cell.length_a   1.000
_cell.length_b   1.000
_cell.length_c   1.000
_cell.angle_alpha   90.00
_cell.angle_beta   90.00
_cell.angle_gamma   90.00
#
_symmetry.space_group_name_H-M   'P 1'
#
loop_
_entity.id
_entity.type
_entity.pdbx_description
1 polymer ?
#
loop_
_entity_poly.entity_id
_entity_poly.type
_entity_poly.pdbx_seq_one_letter_code
_entity_poly.pdbx_strand_id
1 'polypeptide(L)'
;MADFVVLATADWDHPLWTNKQHTALELAAQGHRVLYVESLGIRPPRVGAADRTRILRRLRRMLQLPRQRRDRLWVWSPPVLPGGHDGLGLGLNRRLLRNGLELACRWIGFRHPILWTYNPLTGLYLDIESFDGSVYHCVDRIQEQPGMPVQRLEVNEERLCRAVDVVFTTSPELQTSHLRWNANTLMFGNVADQAHFRRAMSGDRPCPQALATLPQPRLLFMGAIDAYKLDLELLLQLARRHSEWSLVLIGPVGETDPSTDVIELQACPNVHLMGPRPYGDLPDWLAHADLALLPLQMNGYTRHMFPMKFFEYLASGLPVVATAIPALQPHGDVAWLCPPDPTAFEQAITAALEGQGPTQEQRLERAADHTYASRTRAMLDQLDRVGLLAEAERQQAGPLAGYPSRRERFGQWCTGLGSQLLVALSHQLMRRGHPELALRCLQGRLRWGEGDRILLGGLVLPLVRCGAYGQAREVMDTLWLRYGHLGELKQLLFRRGNRPSEREEQVLLFEELVGSTVLPLHARNYCLVVMAHRCVDLDDQPRMRRCVMAIDAMATGLEQDPGTRLCRRANRRNRTKLLVSCYATLQRLHLGLQDFEALVALGRRALIFFDSLDLNRIDPDTSYRLTRNSLRVLSLNVIEAWRTKDHALLQQALQPMERLRVHCEQECFDDQSAQENHRGFADAMVQLSHELEAALPGDGLEAVRSLLVLMIRSERELSTEERRQRFADQIEPLFRAYLPQLERCREQPLP
;
A
#
# COMPACT_ATOMS: atom_id res chain seq x y z
N MET A 1 4.31 -15.79 10.13
CA MET A 1 4.77 -14.64 10.97
C MET A 1 5.33 -13.57 10.05
N ALA A 2 4.93 -12.31 10.25
CA ALA A 2 5.37 -11.14 9.46
C ALA A 2 5.98 -10.05 10.37
N ASP A 3 6.73 -9.13 9.77
CA ASP A 3 7.28 -7.92 10.42
C ASP A 3 6.45 -6.68 10.08
N PHE A 4 6.08 -5.87 11.08
CA PHE A 4 5.37 -4.61 10.89
C PHE A 4 6.16 -3.43 11.43
N VAL A 5 6.35 -2.40 10.61
CA VAL A 5 6.80 -1.08 11.05
C VAL A 5 5.58 -0.19 11.18
N VAL A 6 5.17 0.12 12.40
CA VAL A 6 4.01 0.95 12.69
C VAL A 6 4.46 2.40 12.88
N LEU A 7 4.25 3.25 11.89
CA LEU A 7 4.53 4.69 12.00
C LEU A 7 3.33 5.42 12.60
N ALA A 8 3.42 5.71 13.90
CA ALA A 8 2.33 6.30 14.64
C ALA A 8 2.32 7.84 14.58
N THR A 9 1.20 8.45 14.99
CA THR A 9 1.11 9.90 15.24
C THR A 9 1.07 10.24 16.74
N ALA A 10 1.16 9.23 17.61
CA ALA A 10 1.20 9.38 19.06
C ALA A 10 2.43 8.68 19.65
N ASP A 11 2.94 9.21 20.76
CA ASP A 11 4.04 8.60 21.51
C ASP A 11 3.51 7.38 22.29
N TRP A 12 4.37 6.38 22.55
CA TRP A 12 3.94 5.15 23.21
C TRP A 12 3.47 5.40 24.65
N ASP A 13 4.22 6.23 25.38
CA ASP A 13 3.92 6.59 26.77
C ASP A 13 2.93 7.78 26.87
N HIS A 14 2.17 8.09 25.81
CA HIS A 14 1.14 9.14 25.87
C HIS A 14 0.02 8.72 26.85
N PRO A 15 -0.49 9.62 27.71
CA PRO A 15 -1.48 9.25 28.73
C PRO A 15 -2.85 8.85 28.15
N LEU A 16 -3.18 9.38 26.96
CA LEU A 16 -4.40 9.02 26.23
C LEU A 16 -4.02 8.07 25.09
N TRP A 17 -4.32 6.79 25.26
CA TRP A 17 -4.10 5.79 24.22
C TRP A 17 -5.16 5.89 23.12
N THR A 18 -4.76 5.50 21.91
CA THR A 18 -5.60 5.57 20.70
C THR A 18 -5.42 4.30 19.89
N ASN A 19 -6.08 4.22 18.72
CA ASN A 19 -5.97 3.10 17.78
C ASN A 19 -4.56 2.55 17.56
N LYS A 20 -3.53 3.39 17.57
CA LYS A 20 -2.16 3.04 17.16
C LYS A 20 -1.50 2.11 18.15
N GLN A 21 -1.61 2.43 19.45
CA GLN A 21 -1.06 1.60 20.52
C GLN A 21 -1.78 0.25 20.58
N HIS A 22 -3.11 0.25 20.56
CA HIS A 22 -3.91 -0.98 20.59
C HIS A 22 -3.71 -1.85 19.35
N THR A 23 -3.62 -1.27 18.16
CA THR A 23 -3.35 -2.04 16.93
C THR A 23 -1.95 -2.67 16.97
N ALA A 24 -0.94 -1.96 17.47
CA ALA A 24 0.40 -2.52 17.62
C ALA A 24 0.46 -3.67 18.65
N LEU A 25 -0.31 -3.58 19.74
CA LEU A 25 -0.47 -4.67 20.70
C LEU A 25 -1.15 -5.88 20.05
N GLU A 26 -2.21 -5.65 19.28
CA GLU A 26 -2.98 -6.71 18.68
C GLU A 26 -2.22 -7.43 17.56
N LEU A 27 -1.48 -6.70 16.72
CA LEU A 27 -0.56 -7.29 15.74
C LEU A 27 0.45 -8.24 16.43
N ALA A 28 0.99 -7.84 17.58
CA ALA A 28 1.90 -8.68 18.35
C ALA A 28 1.18 -9.89 18.98
N ALA A 29 -0.05 -9.71 19.47
CA ALA A 29 -0.87 -10.78 20.05
C ALA A 29 -1.26 -11.85 19.01
N GLN A 30 -1.52 -11.45 17.76
CA GLN A 30 -1.74 -12.36 16.63
C GLN A 30 -0.42 -13.03 16.13
N GLY A 31 0.70 -12.79 16.81
CA GLY A 31 1.96 -13.49 16.60
C GLY A 31 2.95 -12.80 15.66
N HIS A 32 2.67 -11.60 15.18
CA HIS A 32 3.58 -10.83 14.34
C HIS A 32 4.61 -10.06 15.17
N ARG A 33 5.68 -9.58 14.52
CA ARG A 33 6.70 -8.73 15.15
C ARG A 33 6.45 -7.28 14.79
N VAL A 34 6.51 -6.38 15.77
CA VAL A 34 6.09 -4.99 15.58
C VAL A 34 7.16 -4.02 16.07
N LEU A 35 7.60 -3.12 15.19
CA LEU A 35 8.35 -1.92 15.53
C LEU A 35 7.40 -0.72 15.52
N TYR A 36 7.01 -0.25 16.70
CA TYR A 36 6.26 0.99 16.87
C TYR A 36 7.21 2.18 16.80
N VAL A 37 7.07 2.99 15.77
CA VAL A 37 7.81 4.24 15.57
C VAL A 37 6.94 5.39 16.09
N GLU A 38 7.43 6.06 17.14
CA GLU A 38 6.72 7.18 17.75
C GLU A 38 6.54 8.37 16.80
N SER A 39 5.62 9.27 17.15
CA SER A 39 5.17 10.38 16.32
C SER A 39 6.33 11.16 15.72
N LEU A 40 6.22 11.52 14.43
CA LEU A 40 7.14 12.46 13.78
C LEU A 40 6.86 13.92 14.18
N GLY A 41 5.70 14.20 14.77
CA GLY A 41 5.22 15.56 15.03
C GLY A 41 4.71 16.18 13.73
N ILE A 42 3.39 16.11 13.52
CA ILE A 42 2.72 16.70 12.34
C ILE A 42 2.42 18.19 12.57
N ARG A 43 2.22 18.55 13.84
CA ARG A 43 1.92 19.91 14.28
C ARG A 43 3.21 20.71 14.51
N PRO A 44 3.28 21.99 14.10
CA PRO A 44 4.34 22.88 14.56
C PRO A 44 4.32 23.02 16.10
N PRO A 45 5.51 23.09 16.74
CA PRO A 45 5.58 23.25 18.20
C PRO A 45 5.01 24.60 18.64
N ARG A 46 4.29 24.63 19.77
CA ARG A 46 3.81 25.87 20.40
C ARG A 46 4.88 26.43 21.34
N VAL A 47 4.87 27.75 21.54
CA VAL A 47 5.75 28.42 22.51
C VAL A 47 5.16 28.23 23.91
N GLY A 48 5.52 27.14 24.59
CA GLY A 48 5.04 26.82 25.94
C GLY A 48 5.96 25.86 26.72
N ALA A 49 5.86 25.85 28.05
CA ALA A 49 6.71 25.03 28.93
C ALA A 49 6.51 23.50 28.75
N ALA A 50 5.27 23.08 28.43
CA ALA A 50 4.93 21.68 28.16
C ALA A 50 5.63 21.14 26.90
N ASP A 51 5.65 21.93 25.81
CA ASP A 51 6.31 21.55 24.56
C ASP A 51 7.83 21.50 24.69
N ARG A 52 8.44 22.41 25.45
CA ARG A 52 9.89 22.37 25.73
C ARG A 52 10.30 21.07 26.45
N THR A 53 9.54 20.67 27.45
CA THR A 53 9.80 19.43 28.22
C THR A 53 9.61 18.20 27.35
N ARG A 54 8.58 18.20 26.49
CA ARG A 54 8.33 17.15 25.51
C ARG A 54 9.48 17.03 24.50
N ILE A 55 9.95 18.14 23.96
CA ILE A 55 11.08 18.18 23.02
C ILE A 55 12.37 17.67 23.67
N LEU A 56 12.71 18.12 24.89
CA LEU A 56 13.90 17.66 25.62
C LEU A 56 13.86 16.16 25.93
N ARG A 57 12.70 15.64 26.36
CA ARG A 57 12.50 14.21 26.60
C ARG A 57 12.65 13.41 25.31
N ARG A 58 12.14 13.94 24.19
CA ARG A 58 12.26 13.34 22.87
C ARG A 58 13.71 13.29 22.41
N LEU A 59 14.45 14.40 22.50
CA LEU A 59 15.89 14.46 22.18
C LEU A 59 16.72 13.43 22.96
N ARG A 60 16.44 13.23 24.25
CA ARG A 60 17.09 12.17 25.04
C ARG A 60 16.75 10.76 24.56
N ARG A 61 15.51 10.52 24.13
CA ARG A 61 15.04 9.22 23.61
C ARG A 61 15.52 8.93 22.19
N MET A 62 15.79 9.96 21.40
CA MET A 62 16.29 9.86 20.02
C MET A 62 17.69 9.22 19.93
N LEU A 63 18.45 9.24 21.03
CA LEU A 63 19.75 8.56 21.17
C LEU A 63 19.62 7.11 21.65
N GLN A 64 18.41 6.64 21.98
CA GLN A 64 18.17 5.29 22.49
C GLN A 64 17.83 4.33 21.35
N LEU A 65 18.41 3.13 21.43
CA LEU A 65 18.04 2.01 20.56
C LEU A 65 16.58 1.57 20.81
N PRO A 66 15.95 0.85 19.87
CA PRO A 66 14.60 0.33 20.04
C PRO A 66 14.45 -0.45 21.35
N ARG A 67 13.45 -0.08 22.16
CA ARG A 67 13.19 -0.66 23.48
C ARG A 67 12.09 -1.70 23.37
N GLN A 68 12.35 -2.92 23.80
CA GLN A 68 11.31 -3.95 23.86
C GLN A 68 10.34 -3.61 25.01
N ARG A 69 9.05 -3.49 24.70
CA ARG A 69 8.00 -3.20 25.69
C ARG A 69 7.18 -4.42 26.06
N ARG A 70 6.99 -5.35 25.10
CA ARG A 70 6.33 -6.65 25.28
C ARG A 70 7.02 -7.68 24.38
N ASP A 71 6.63 -8.95 24.51
CA ASP A 71 7.05 -9.94 23.53
C ASP A 71 6.67 -9.48 22.12
N ARG A 72 7.61 -9.63 21.18
CA ARG A 72 7.46 -9.24 19.76
C ARG A 72 7.15 -7.76 19.48
N LEU A 73 7.24 -6.86 20.47
CA LEU A 73 6.92 -5.45 20.31
C LEU A 73 8.04 -4.55 20.82
N TRP A 74 8.61 -3.76 19.89
CA TRP A 74 9.64 -2.77 20.14
C TRP A 74 9.11 -1.36 19.87
N VAL A 75 9.59 -0.40 20.66
CA VAL A 75 9.25 1.01 20.52
C VAL A 75 10.52 1.81 20.22
N TRP A 76 10.47 2.65 19.21
CA TRP A 76 11.58 3.52 18.81
C TRP A 76 11.12 4.96 18.59
N SER A 77 11.90 5.90 19.11
CA SER A 77 11.68 7.35 18.96
C SER A 77 12.62 7.89 17.88
N PRO A 78 12.12 8.29 16.71
CA PRO A 78 12.98 8.67 15.59
C PRO A 78 13.70 10.01 15.82
N PRO A 79 14.97 10.15 15.39
CA PRO A 79 15.74 11.37 15.51
C PRO A 79 15.35 12.43 14.47
N VAL A 80 14.09 12.89 14.45
CA VAL A 80 13.63 13.99 13.58
C VAL A 80 13.59 15.34 14.31
N LEU A 81 14.06 16.39 13.63
CA LEU A 81 13.96 17.78 14.07
C LEU A 81 12.50 18.26 13.95
N PRO A 82 11.90 18.78 15.04
CA PRO A 82 10.57 19.37 14.99
C PRO A 82 10.51 20.53 13.99
N GLY A 83 9.42 20.63 13.21
CA GLY A 83 9.22 21.73 12.26
C GLY A 83 10.05 21.64 10.96
N GLY A 84 10.97 20.66 10.84
CA GLY A 84 11.78 20.44 9.64
C GLY A 84 11.01 19.77 8.50
N HIS A 85 9.91 20.38 8.06
CA HIS A 85 9.04 19.86 7.01
C HIS A 85 9.38 20.39 5.60
N ASP A 86 10.27 21.40 5.51
CA ASP A 86 10.66 22.04 4.25
C ASP A 86 12.18 22.20 4.10
N GLY A 87 12.61 22.46 2.86
CA GLY A 87 13.98 22.83 2.52
C GLY A 87 15.05 21.86 3.06
N LEU A 88 16.13 22.43 3.61
CA LEU A 88 17.24 21.67 4.17
C LEU A 88 16.82 20.83 5.39
N GLY A 89 15.87 21.31 6.20
CA GLY A 89 15.34 20.61 7.36
C GLY A 89 14.65 19.29 6.97
N LEU A 90 13.85 19.32 5.90
CA LEU A 90 13.23 18.10 5.35
C LEU A 90 14.27 17.11 4.85
N GLY A 91 15.31 17.60 4.15
CA GLY A 91 16.40 16.76 3.66
C GLY A 91 17.14 16.04 4.79
N LEU A 92 17.40 16.73 5.90
CA LEU A 92 18.01 16.16 7.10
C LEU A 92 17.07 15.16 7.78
N ASN A 93 15.79 15.51 7.98
CA ASN A 93 14.79 14.61 8.58
C ASN A 93 14.60 13.32 7.77
N ARG A 94 14.56 13.41 6.43
CA ARG A 94 14.54 12.24 5.53
C ARG A 94 15.73 11.31 5.79
N ARG A 95 16.93 11.87 5.83
CA ARG A 95 18.17 11.09 6.05
C ARG A 95 18.19 10.46 7.45
N LEU A 96 17.87 11.22 8.48
CA LEU A 96 17.86 10.74 9.87
C LEU A 96 16.80 9.66 10.09
N LEU A 97 15.58 9.86 9.57
CA LEU A 97 14.52 8.86 9.71
C LEU A 97 14.82 7.59 8.91
N ARG A 98 15.20 7.71 7.63
CA ARG A 98 15.53 6.55 6.78
C ARG A 98 16.67 5.73 7.39
N ASN A 99 17.79 6.38 7.72
CA ASN A 99 18.96 5.67 8.24
C ASN A 99 18.70 5.11 9.64
N GLY A 100 17.99 5.87 10.49
CA GLY A 100 17.61 5.43 11.82
C GLY A 100 16.66 4.23 11.79
N LEU A 101 15.68 4.24 10.89
CA LEU A 101 14.74 3.14 10.71
C LEU A 101 15.45 1.90 10.15
N GLU A 102 16.32 2.06 9.14
CA GLU A 102 17.15 0.96 8.65
C GLU A 102 18.01 0.36 9.77
N LEU A 103 18.62 1.19 10.61
CA LEU A 103 19.41 0.73 11.75
C LEU A 103 18.54 0.01 12.78
N ALA A 104 17.36 0.55 13.10
CA ALA A 104 16.42 -0.06 14.04
C ALA A 104 15.91 -1.42 13.53
N CYS A 105 15.50 -1.50 12.26
CA CYS A 105 15.10 -2.75 11.61
C CYS A 105 16.24 -3.77 11.64
N ARG A 106 17.48 -3.36 11.29
CA ARG A 106 18.65 -4.26 11.37
C ARG A 106 18.97 -4.70 12.80
N TRP A 107 18.78 -3.81 13.79
CA TRP A 107 19.02 -4.10 15.19
C TRP A 107 18.08 -5.18 15.73
N ILE A 108 16.80 -5.11 15.34
CA ILE A 108 15.75 -6.06 15.71
C ILE A 108 15.77 -7.32 14.81
N GLY A 109 16.37 -7.21 13.62
CA GLY A 109 16.41 -8.28 12.62
C GLY A 109 15.14 -8.35 11.77
N PHE A 110 14.57 -7.20 11.43
CA PHE A 110 13.52 -7.08 10.43
C PHE A 110 14.17 -7.03 9.04
N ARG A 111 13.66 -7.84 8.11
CA ARG A 111 14.18 -7.92 6.73
C ARG A 111 13.17 -7.42 5.70
N HIS A 112 11.93 -7.85 5.85
CA HIS A 112 10.84 -7.65 4.89
C HIS A 112 9.61 -7.02 5.56
N PRO A 113 9.73 -5.83 6.18
CA PRO A 113 8.63 -5.26 6.94
C PRO A 113 7.50 -4.73 6.04
N ILE A 114 6.27 -4.92 6.51
CA ILE A 114 5.08 -4.20 6.06
C ILE A 114 5.05 -2.85 6.79
N LEU A 115 4.94 -1.76 6.05
CA LEU A 115 4.72 -0.43 6.62
C LEU A 115 3.24 -0.27 6.99
N TRP A 116 2.96 0.07 8.24
CA TRP A 116 1.63 0.47 8.69
C TRP A 116 1.69 1.88 9.22
N THR A 117 1.21 2.86 8.45
CA THR A 117 1.31 4.27 8.84
C THR A 117 -0.03 4.90 9.18
N TYR A 118 -0.01 5.75 10.20
CA TYR A 118 -1.12 6.64 10.58
C TYR A 118 -0.83 8.10 10.18
N ASN A 119 0.34 8.37 9.59
CA ASN A 119 0.79 9.71 9.29
C ASN A 119 0.62 10.04 7.80
N PRO A 120 -0.25 10.99 7.41
CA PRO A 120 -0.43 11.35 5.99
C PRO A 120 0.84 11.92 5.34
N LEU A 121 1.82 12.37 6.13
CA LEU A 121 3.08 12.89 5.63
C LEU A 121 4.14 11.80 5.40
N THR A 122 3.81 10.52 5.48
CA THR A 122 4.81 9.43 5.42
C THR A 122 5.63 9.45 4.13
N GLY A 123 4.97 9.64 2.98
CA GLY A 123 5.64 9.73 1.68
C GLY A 123 6.58 10.94 1.55
N LEU A 124 6.47 11.95 2.42
CA LEU A 124 7.46 13.02 2.48
C LEU A 124 8.77 12.56 3.09
N TYR A 125 8.79 11.56 3.97
CA TYR A 125 9.99 11.18 4.71
C TYR A 125 10.59 9.85 4.26
N LEU A 126 9.74 8.91 3.87
CA LEU A 126 10.11 7.55 3.53
C LEU A 126 9.70 7.23 2.10
N ASP A 127 10.50 6.36 1.50
CA ASP A 127 10.19 5.76 0.21
C ASP A 127 9.31 4.53 0.46
N ILE A 128 8.02 4.62 0.10
CA ILE A 128 7.03 3.57 0.37
C ILE A 128 7.41 2.27 -0.35
N GLU A 129 8.06 2.35 -1.52
CA GLU A 129 8.48 1.18 -2.29
C GLU A 129 9.61 0.37 -1.63
N SER A 130 10.25 0.93 -0.59
CA SER A 130 11.29 0.22 0.17
C SER A 130 10.74 -0.86 1.12
N PHE A 131 9.41 -0.93 1.28
CA PHE A 131 8.71 -1.93 2.08
C PHE A 131 8.12 -3.02 1.16
N ASP A 132 7.82 -4.20 1.72
CA ASP A 132 7.22 -5.31 0.95
C ASP A 132 5.69 -5.26 0.91
N GLY A 133 5.11 -4.44 1.78
CA GLY A 133 3.72 -4.01 1.74
C GLY A 133 3.54 -2.71 2.51
N SER A 134 2.45 -2.00 2.24
CA SER A 134 2.19 -0.69 2.82
C SER A 134 0.70 -0.45 3.06
N VAL A 135 0.39 0.05 4.26
CA VAL A 135 -0.95 0.35 4.74
C VAL A 135 -0.99 1.79 5.23
N TYR A 136 -1.94 2.57 4.74
CA TYR A 136 -2.32 3.84 5.38
C TYR A 136 -3.60 3.63 6.19
N HIS A 137 -3.54 3.84 7.50
CA HIS A 137 -4.69 3.77 8.38
C HIS A 137 -5.13 5.19 8.76
N CYS A 138 -6.07 5.72 7.98
CA CYS A 138 -6.68 7.03 8.17
C CYS A 138 -7.77 6.97 9.24
N VAL A 139 -7.50 7.57 10.41
CA VAL A 139 -8.38 7.46 11.59
C VAL A 139 -9.33 8.65 11.72
N ASP A 140 -8.88 9.84 11.36
CA ASP A 140 -9.65 11.09 11.48
C ASP A 140 -9.22 12.04 10.37
N ARG A 141 -10.10 12.98 10.02
CA ARG A 141 -9.80 14.08 9.12
C ARG A 141 -8.99 15.17 9.83
N ILE A 142 -7.71 14.90 10.09
CA ILE A 142 -6.87 15.76 10.94
C ILE A 142 -6.64 17.18 10.39
N GLN A 143 -6.85 17.40 9.09
CA GLN A 143 -6.82 18.71 8.47
C GLN A 143 -7.90 19.67 9.02
N GLU A 144 -9.01 19.13 9.54
CA GLU A 144 -10.08 19.94 10.16
C GLU A 144 -9.76 20.32 11.61
N GLN A 145 -8.62 19.87 12.17
CA GLN A 145 -8.25 20.20 13.54
C GLN A 145 -7.64 21.62 13.65
N PRO A 146 -7.93 22.37 14.72
CA PRO A 146 -7.36 23.70 14.93
C PRO A 146 -5.83 23.75 14.90
N GLY A 147 -5.29 24.53 13.95
CA GLY A 147 -3.86 24.81 13.81
C GLY A 147 -3.06 23.74 13.06
N MET A 148 -3.71 22.90 12.25
CA MET A 148 -3.03 21.95 11.36
C MET A 148 -2.70 22.56 9.99
N PRO A 149 -1.61 22.12 9.33
CA PRO A 149 -1.23 22.64 8.01
C PRO A 149 -2.05 21.99 6.88
N VAL A 150 -3.30 22.42 6.72
CA VAL A 150 -4.35 21.84 5.83
C VAL A 150 -3.81 21.49 4.44
N GLN A 151 -3.35 22.47 3.66
CA GLN A 151 -2.94 22.27 2.27
C GLN A 151 -1.83 21.22 2.13
N ARG A 152 -0.88 21.22 3.08
CA ARG A 152 0.21 20.23 3.08
C ARG A 152 -0.32 18.83 3.39
N LEU A 153 -1.23 18.71 4.35
CA LEU A 153 -1.83 17.43 4.70
C LEU A 153 -2.61 16.85 3.52
N GLU A 154 -3.47 17.64 2.88
CA GLU A 154 -4.31 17.17 1.77
C GLU A 154 -3.48 16.68 0.58
N VAL A 155 -2.50 17.47 0.12
CA VAL A 155 -1.64 17.08 -1.01
C VAL A 155 -0.85 15.81 -0.72
N ASN A 156 -0.36 15.65 0.51
CA ASN A 156 0.46 14.48 0.85
C ASN A 156 -0.36 13.25 1.22
N GLU A 157 -1.55 13.42 1.79
CA GLU A 157 -2.50 12.34 2.01
C GLU A 157 -2.95 11.75 0.68
N GLU A 158 -3.29 12.59 -0.32
CA GLU A 158 -3.60 12.12 -1.66
C GLU A 158 -2.44 11.29 -2.25
N ARG A 159 -1.22 11.85 -2.23
CA ARG A 159 -0.02 11.16 -2.75
C ARG A 159 0.25 9.87 -2.02
N LEU A 160 0.08 9.84 -0.69
CA LEU A 160 0.25 8.64 0.11
C LEU A 160 -0.80 7.59 -0.24
N CYS A 161 -2.08 7.97 -0.35
CA CYS A 161 -3.16 7.06 -0.71
C CYS A 161 -2.89 6.38 -2.06
N ARG A 162 -2.42 7.14 -3.05
CA ARG A 162 -2.04 6.58 -4.36
C ARG A 162 -0.84 5.63 -4.31
N ALA A 163 0.05 5.82 -3.33
CA ALA A 163 1.31 5.06 -3.21
C ALA A 163 1.22 3.80 -2.35
N VAL A 164 0.25 3.71 -1.43
CA VAL A 164 0.10 2.54 -0.54
C VAL A 164 -0.72 1.42 -1.17
N ASP A 165 -0.50 0.19 -0.71
CA ASP A 165 -1.22 -0.98 -1.22
C ASP A 165 -2.68 -1.04 -0.73
N VAL A 166 -2.92 -0.62 0.52
CA VAL A 166 -4.23 -0.66 1.18
C VAL A 166 -4.44 0.61 2.02
N VAL A 167 -5.67 1.11 2.03
CA VAL A 167 -6.10 2.18 2.94
C VAL A 167 -7.18 1.63 3.87
N PHE A 168 -6.98 1.77 5.17
CA PHE A 168 -8.03 1.54 6.16
C PHE A 168 -8.57 2.88 6.64
N THR A 169 -9.89 3.06 6.58
CA THR A 169 -10.58 4.25 7.09
C THR A 169 -11.50 3.87 8.24
N THR A 170 -11.78 4.81 9.13
CA THR A 170 -12.67 4.57 10.26
C THR A 170 -14.11 4.98 10.00
N SER A 171 -14.38 5.98 9.15
CA SER A 171 -15.74 6.48 8.88
C SER A 171 -16.18 6.28 7.42
N PRO A 172 -17.49 6.26 7.14
CA PRO A 172 -18.03 6.20 5.78
C PRO A 172 -17.55 7.36 4.89
N GLU A 173 -17.46 8.57 5.44
CA GLU A 173 -17.01 9.78 4.73
C GLU A 173 -15.51 9.70 4.40
N LEU A 174 -14.70 9.20 5.33
CA LEU A 174 -13.29 8.93 5.06
C LEU A 174 -13.15 7.88 3.95
N GLN A 175 -13.93 6.79 4.01
CA GLN A 175 -13.89 5.77 2.96
C GLN A 175 -14.24 6.37 1.59
N THR A 176 -15.34 7.13 1.53
CA THR A 176 -15.82 7.76 0.29
C THR A 176 -14.77 8.70 -0.29
N SER A 177 -14.16 9.54 0.54
CA SER A 177 -13.13 10.50 0.11
C SER A 177 -11.80 9.85 -0.29
N HIS A 178 -11.46 8.67 0.25
CA HIS A 178 -10.20 7.99 -0.05
C HIS A 178 -10.31 6.98 -1.21
N LEU A 179 -11.50 6.42 -1.46
CA LEU A 179 -11.76 5.50 -2.59
C LEU A 179 -11.40 6.12 -3.95
N ARG A 180 -11.54 7.44 -4.10
CA ARG A 180 -11.15 8.17 -5.32
C ARG A 180 -9.64 8.14 -5.60
N TRP A 181 -8.82 7.90 -4.58
CA TRP A 181 -7.35 7.83 -4.69
C TRP A 181 -6.84 6.40 -4.62
N ASN A 182 -7.51 5.52 -3.86
CA ASN A 182 -7.13 4.13 -3.68
C ASN A 182 -8.35 3.21 -3.69
N ALA A 183 -8.45 2.34 -4.69
CA ALA A 183 -9.56 1.37 -4.80
C ALA A 183 -9.58 0.30 -3.68
N ASN A 184 -8.46 0.10 -2.98
CA ASN A 184 -8.34 -0.79 -1.81
C ASN A 184 -8.57 -0.02 -0.50
N THR A 185 -9.53 0.91 -0.51
CA THR A 185 -9.96 1.63 0.69
C THR A 185 -11.10 0.88 1.37
N LEU A 186 -10.83 0.36 2.57
CA LEU A 186 -11.75 -0.46 3.34
C LEU A 186 -12.07 0.22 4.67
N MET A 187 -13.35 0.29 5.00
CA MET A 187 -13.78 0.87 6.28
C MET A 187 -13.73 -0.19 7.39
N PHE A 188 -13.01 0.14 8.45
CA PHE A 188 -13.03 -0.56 9.72
C PHE A 188 -13.22 0.47 10.84
N GLY A 189 -14.43 0.47 11.41
CA GLY A 189 -14.83 1.43 12.44
C GLY A 189 -13.94 1.43 13.68
N ASN A 190 -14.16 2.43 14.53
CA ASN A 190 -13.52 2.42 15.85
C ASN A 190 -14.14 1.36 16.76
N VAL A 191 -13.37 0.97 17.77
CA VAL A 191 -13.64 -0.15 18.66
C VAL A 191 -13.16 0.21 20.06
N ALA A 192 -13.48 -0.61 21.05
CA ALA A 192 -13.05 -0.41 22.43
C ALA A 192 -12.15 -1.56 22.93
N ASP A 193 -11.39 -1.27 23.99
CA ASP A 193 -10.84 -2.31 24.86
C ASP A 193 -11.97 -2.87 25.73
N GLN A 194 -12.75 -3.77 25.13
CA GLN A 194 -13.97 -4.30 25.75
C GLN A 194 -13.70 -4.93 27.12
N ALA A 195 -12.59 -5.67 27.26
CA ALA A 195 -12.22 -6.30 28.52
C ALA A 195 -11.95 -5.26 29.62
N HIS A 196 -11.28 -4.16 29.26
CA HIS A 196 -10.98 -3.06 30.19
C HIS A 196 -12.24 -2.31 30.65
N PHE A 197 -13.22 -2.08 29.77
CA PHE A 197 -14.42 -1.29 30.09
C PHE A 197 -15.58 -2.11 30.65
N ARG A 198 -15.75 -3.38 30.21
CA ARG A 198 -16.74 -4.34 30.77
C ARG A 198 -16.56 -4.56 32.26
N ARG A 199 -15.34 -4.40 32.73
CA ARG A 199 -14.97 -4.28 34.13
C ARG A 199 -15.96 -3.39 34.91
N ALA A 200 -16.48 -2.28 34.38
CA ALA A 200 -17.44 -1.41 35.08
C ALA A 200 -18.69 -2.16 35.60
N MET A 201 -19.06 -3.28 34.98
CA MET A 201 -20.16 -4.16 35.40
C MET A 201 -19.84 -5.06 36.59
N SER A 202 -18.64 -4.96 37.18
CA SER A 202 -18.27 -5.71 38.38
C SER A 202 -18.90 -5.03 39.60
N GLY A 203 -19.76 -5.75 40.35
CA GLY A 203 -20.55 -5.17 41.44
C GLY A 203 -19.77 -4.69 42.68
N ASP A 204 -18.45 -4.89 42.71
CA ASP A 204 -17.53 -4.56 43.81
C ASP A 204 -16.66 -3.32 43.54
N ARG A 205 -16.97 -2.56 42.47
CA ARG A 205 -16.20 -1.38 42.05
C ARG A 205 -16.24 -0.25 43.09
N PRO A 206 -15.08 0.27 43.55
CA PRO A 206 -15.08 1.39 44.47
C PRO A 206 -15.65 2.65 43.79
N CYS A 207 -16.52 3.37 44.49
CA CYS A 207 -17.00 4.67 44.01
C CYS A 207 -15.89 5.71 44.18
N PRO A 208 -15.44 6.40 43.12
CA PRO A 208 -14.51 7.50 43.24
C PRO A 208 -15.04 8.56 44.22
N GLN A 209 -14.21 9.02 45.16
CA GLN A 209 -14.64 9.97 46.20
C GLN A 209 -15.29 11.23 45.61
N ALA A 210 -14.78 11.72 44.48
CA ALA A 210 -15.30 12.89 43.77
C ALA A 210 -16.69 12.65 43.15
N LEU A 211 -17.09 11.40 42.87
CA LEU A 211 -18.45 11.06 42.44
C LEU A 211 -19.38 10.83 43.63
N ALA A 212 -18.87 10.25 44.71
CA ALA A 212 -19.66 9.87 45.89
C ALA A 212 -20.41 11.06 46.52
N THR A 213 -19.85 12.27 46.40
CA THR A 213 -20.45 13.51 46.93
C THR A 213 -21.49 14.17 46.01
N LEU A 214 -21.66 13.67 44.78
CA LEU A 214 -22.53 14.29 43.79
C LEU A 214 -23.94 13.66 43.79
N PRO A 215 -25.01 14.47 43.66
CA PRO A 215 -26.37 13.96 43.53
C PRO A 215 -26.56 13.19 42.22
N GLN A 216 -27.49 12.24 42.23
CA GLN A 216 -27.97 11.57 41.02
C GLN A 216 -29.11 12.38 40.38
N PRO A 217 -29.32 12.29 39.05
CA PRO A 217 -28.57 11.44 38.10
C PRO A 217 -27.22 12.05 37.69
N ARG A 218 -26.22 11.18 37.47
CA ARG A 218 -24.85 11.51 37.06
C ARG A 218 -24.67 11.20 35.58
N LEU A 219 -24.59 12.26 34.78
CA LEU A 219 -24.43 12.19 33.33
C LEU A 219 -22.95 12.39 32.98
N LEU A 220 -22.31 11.36 32.46
CA LEU A 220 -20.85 11.31 32.34
C LEU A 220 -20.38 11.48 30.89
N PHE A 221 -19.41 12.37 30.68
CA PHE A 221 -18.56 12.37 29.50
C PHE A 221 -17.10 12.14 29.91
N MET A 222 -16.39 11.24 29.23
CA MET A 222 -14.94 11.10 29.38
C MET A 222 -14.21 11.30 28.06
N GLY A 223 -13.20 12.16 28.04
CA GLY A 223 -12.44 12.53 26.85
C GLY A 223 -11.80 13.91 26.95
N ALA A 224 -10.94 14.24 25.98
CA ALA A 224 -10.50 15.62 25.83
C ALA A 224 -11.71 16.53 25.58
N ILE A 225 -11.80 17.60 26.38
CA ILE A 225 -12.83 18.62 26.31
C ILE A 225 -12.25 19.70 25.38
N ASP A 226 -12.50 19.55 24.09
CA ASP A 226 -12.06 20.49 23.04
C ASP A 226 -13.30 21.06 22.33
N ALA A 227 -13.41 22.39 22.20
CA ALA A 227 -14.61 23.07 21.71
C ALA A 227 -14.95 22.73 20.25
N TYR A 228 -13.97 22.46 19.38
CA TYR A 228 -14.25 21.98 18.01
C TYR A 228 -14.82 20.54 17.94
N LYS A 229 -14.82 19.77 19.04
CA LYS A 229 -15.32 18.39 19.07
C LYS A 229 -16.57 18.26 19.92
N LEU A 230 -16.51 18.76 21.16
CA LEU A 230 -17.54 18.63 22.17
C LEU A 230 -18.46 19.85 22.13
N ASP A 231 -19.77 19.63 22.13
CA ASP A 231 -20.74 20.71 22.11
C ASP A 231 -20.95 21.31 23.51
N LEU A 232 -20.06 22.26 23.86
CA LEU A 232 -20.08 22.93 25.16
C LEU A 232 -21.32 23.80 25.36
N GLU A 233 -21.86 24.37 24.29
CA GLU A 233 -23.08 25.19 24.36
C GLU A 233 -24.30 24.30 24.65
N LEU A 234 -24.39 23.14 23.99
CA LEU A 234 -25.44 22.16 24.30
C LEU A 234 -25.34 21.69 25.76
N LEU A 235 -24.14 21.37 26.24
CA LEU A 235 -23.92 21.01 27.66
C LEU A 235 -24.32 22.14 28.61
N LEU A 236 -24.01 23.39 28.29
CA LEU A 236 -24.37 24.56 29.08
C LEU A 236 -25.89 24.75 29.18
N GLN A 237 -26.59 24.56 28.07
CA GLN A 237 -28.06 24.66 28.04
C GLN A 237 -28.72 23.54 28.85
N LEU A 238 -28.22 22.30 28.74
CA LEU A 238 -28.70 21.20 29.57
C LEU A 238 -28.47 21.47 31.06
N ALA A 239 -27.26 21.94 31.43
CA ALA A 239 -26.93 22.28 32.82
C ALA A 239 -27.84 23.36 33.41
N ARG A 240 -28.17 24.39 32.63
CA ARG A 240 -29.07 25.49 33.04
C ARG A 240 -30.54 25.06 33.14
N ARG A 241 -31.00 24.13 32.30
CA ARG A 241 -32.39 23.62 32.31
C ARG A 241 -32.63 22.62 33.43
N HIS A 242 -31.63 21.80 33.76
CA HIS A 242 -31.74 20.69 34.71
C HIS A 242 -30.70 20.80 35.83
N SER A 243 -30.98 21.67 36.80
CA SER A 243 -30.12 21.88 37.97
C SER A 243 -29.96 20.63 38.85
N GLU A 244 -30.87 19.66 38.71
CA GLU A 244 -30.88 18.38 39.40
C GLU A 244 -29.94 17.32 38.78
N TRP A 245 -29.51 17.50 37.52
CA TRP A 245 -28.57 16.60 36.87
C TRP A 245 -27.13 16.98 37.19
N SER A 246 -26.31 16.01 37.61
CA SER A 246 -24.87 16.19 37.76
C SER A 246 -24.15 15.89 36.45
N LEU A 247 -23.66 16.91 35.75
CA LEU A 247 -22.84 16.74 34.54
C LEU A 247 -21.38 16.52 34.93
N VAL A 248 -20.89 15.29 34.75
CA VAL A 248 -19.53 14.89 35.13
C VAL A 248 -18.65 14.82 33.88
N LEU A 249 -17.69 15.74 33.75
CA LEU A 249 -16.82 15.86 32.59
C LEU A 249 -15.37 15.48 32.96
N ILE A 250 -14.89 14.36 32.43
CA ILE A 250 -13.60 13.76 32.77
C ILE A 250 -12.62 13.91 31.60
N GLY A 251 -11.57 14.70 31.77
CA GLY A 251 -10.48 14.82 30.81
C GLY A 251 -9.80 16.18 30.82
N PRO A 252 -8.74 16.36 30.00
CA PRO A 252 -8.08 17.64 29.86
C PRO A 252 -8.95 18.63 29.06
N VAL A 253 -8.94 19.90 29.45
CA VAL A 253 -9.59 21.00 28.73
C VAL A 253 -8.58 21.62 27.75
N GLY A 254 -8.99 21.75 26.49
CA GLY A 254 -8.22 22.41 25.43
C GLY A 254 -6.90 21.75 25.04
N GLU A 255 -6.78 20.44 25.25
CA GLU A 255 -5.57 19.65 24.93
C GLU A 255 -5.18 19.82 23.45
N THR A 256 -6.15 19.73 22.54
CA THR A 256 -5.90 19.94 21.11
C THR A 256 -6.37 21.30 20.61
N ASP A 257 -7.23 21.98 21.38
CA ASP A 257 -7.83 23.28 21.09
C ASP A 257 -7.72 24.29 22.26
N PRO A 258 -6.68 25.14 22.30
CA PRO A 258 -6.46 26.12 23.36
C PRO A 258 -7.49 27.24 23.40
N SER A 259 -8.28 27.41 22.35
CA SER A 259 -9.42 28.33 22.34
C SER A 259 -10.63 27.77 23.07
N THR A 260 -10.55 26.54 23.61
CA THR A 260 -11.63 25.95 24.39
C THR A 260 -11.89 26.77 25.66
N ASP A 261 -13.04 27.42 25.70
CA ASP A 261 -13.54 28.16 26.85
C ASP A 261 -14.61 27.33 27.59
N VAL A 262 -14.41 27.16 28.89
CA VAL A 262 -15.33 26.43 29.78
C VAL A 262 -15.82 27.30 30.94
N ILE A 263 -15.57 28.61 30.93
CA ILE A 263 -15.86 29.50 32.08
C ILE A 263 -17.35 29.47 32.43
N GLU A 264 -18.25 29.65 31.46
CA GLU A 264 -19.69 29.63 31.72
C GLU A 264 -20.18 28.25 32.18
N LEU A 265 -19.63 27.19 31.60
CA LEU A 265 -19.97 25.82 31.97
C LEU A 265 -19.52 25.51 33.40
N GLN A 266 -18.32 25.93 33.78
CA GLN A 266 -17.76 25.79 35.12
C GLN A 266 -18.51 26.62 36.18
N ALA A 267 -19.17 27.71 35.78
CA ALA A 267 -19.98 28.53 36.68
C ALA A 267 -21.30 27.84 37.09
N CYS A 268 -21.73 26.80 36.38
CA CYS A 268 -22.94 26.06 36.71
C CYS A 268 -22.68 25.12 37.92
N PRO A 269 -23.49 25.17 38.99
CA PRO A 269 -23.21 24.43 40.24
C PRO A 269 -23.31 22.90 40.08
N ASN A 270 -23.99 22.44 39.03
CA ASN A 270 -24.20 21.04 38.70
C ASN A 270 -23.27 20.51 37.60
N VAL A 271 -22.28 21.30 37.18
CA VAL A 271 -21.21 20.87 36.27
C VAL A 271 -19.94 20.59 37.06
N HIS A 272 -19.33 19.43 36.81
CA HIS A 272 -18.15 18.97 37.52
C HIS A 272 -17.03 18.60 36.54
N LEU A 273 -16.09 19.52 36.34
CA LEU A 273 -14.86 19.30 35.57
C LEU A 273 -13.84 18.52 36.43
N MET A 274 -13.68 17.22 36.16
CA MET A 274 -12.87 16.31 36.97
C MET A 274 -11.37 16.30 36.61
N GLY A 275 -11.02 16.92 35.48
CA GLY A 275 -9.67 16.82 34.91
C GLY A 275 -9.35 15.41 34.39
N PRO A 276 -8.10 15.17 33.94
CA PRO A 276 -7.70 13.86 33.42
C PRO A 276 -7.63 12.80 34.54
N ARG A 277 -8.02 11.57 34.20
CA ARG A 277 -7.91 10.39 35.06
C ARG A 277 -7.05 9.31 34.40
N PRO A 278 -6.31 8.49 35.18
CA PRO A 278 -5.61 7.33 34.64
C PRO A 278 -6.57 6.40 33.89
N TYR A 279 -6.12 5.87 32.74
CA TYR A 279 -6.94 4.96 31.92
C TYR A 279 -7.47 3.76 32.72
N GLY A 280 -6.64 3.24 33.64
CA GLY A 280 -6.93 2.14 34.57
C GLY A 280 -8.21 2.34 35.39
N ASP A 281 -8.49 3.59 35.77
CA ASP A 281 -9.50 3.99 36.75
C ASP A 281 -10.85 4.30 36.09
N LEU A 282 -10.86 4.60 34.78
CA LEU A 282 -12.08 5.00 34.05
C LEU A 282 -13.27 4.04 34.23
N PRO A 283 -13.06 2.71 34.30
CA PRO A 283 -14.15 1.77 34.59
C PRO A 283 -14.83 1.98 35.94
N ASP A 284 -14.13 2.51 36.96
CA ASP A 284 -14.72 2.83 38.27
C ASP A 284 -15.63 4.05 38.16
N TRP A 285 -15.29 5.03 37.32
CA TRP A 285 -16.14 6.18 37.07
C TRP A 285 -17.42 5.80 36.31
N LEU A 286 -17.28 4.93 35.30
CA LEU A 286 -18.42 4.45 34.51
C LEU A 286 -19.36 3.56 35.33
N ALA A 287 -18.85 2.77 36.29
CA ALA A 287 -19.66 1.92 37.15
C ALA A 287 -20.63 2.71 38.06
N HIS A 288 -20.33 3.99 38.32
CA HIS A 288 -21.08 4.86 39.24
C HIS A 288 -21.75 6.04 38.54
N ALA A 289 -21.84 6.00 37.21
CA ALA A 289 -22.61 6.92 36.39
C ALA A 289 -23.98 6.32 36.05
N ASP A 290 -24.98 7.17 35.82
CA ASP A 290 -26.33 6.74 35.45
C ASP A 290 -26.51 6.69 33.92
N LEU A 291 -25.77 7.55 33.19
CA LEU A 291 -25.84 7.67 31.73
C LEU A 291 -24.53 8.22 31.16
N ALA A 292 -24.17 7.78 29.96
CA ALA A 292 -23.02 8.32 29.24
C ALA A 292 -23.43 9.27 28.11
N LEU A 293 -22.81 10.45 28.08
CA LEU A 293 -23.06 11.52 27.12
C LEU A 293 -21.95 11.58 26.06
N LEU A 294 -22.35 11.81 24.81
CA LEU A 294 -21.46 12.10 23.70
C LEU A 294 -22.01 13.25 22.82
N PRO A 295 -22.10 14.48 23.35
CA PRO A 295 -22.64 15.63 22.64
C PRO A 295 -21.56 16.25 21.74
N LEU A 296 -21.59 15.93 20.45
CA LEU A 296 -20.60 16.37 19.49
C LEU A 296 -21.09 17.60 18.73
N GLN A 297 -20.16 18.53 18.48
CA GLN A 297 -20.34 19.58 17.48
C GLN A 297 -20.56 18.95 16.10
N MET A 298 -21.38 19.55 15.23
CA MET A 298 -21.55 19.08 13.84
C MET A 298 -20.71 19.93 12.89
N ASN A 299 -19.52 19.43 12.51
CA ASN A 299 -18.60 20.16 11.63
C ASN A 299 -17.78 19.21 10.74
N GLY A 300 -16.83 19.76 9.96
CA GLY A 300 -15.99 19.00 9.05
C GLY A 300 -15.22 17.86 9.74
N TYR A 301 -14.76 18.05 10.97
CA TYR A 301 -14.02 17.03 11.72
C TYR A 301 -14.95 15.90 12.20
N THR A 302 -16.01 16.25 12.93
CA THR A 302 -16.90 15.26 13.57
C THR A 302 -17.77 14.50 12.58
N ARG A 303 -18.04 15.08 11.41
CA ARG A 303 -18.69 14.37 10.29
C ARG A 303 -17.84 13.21 9.75
N HIS A 304 -16.52 13.30 9.85
CA HIS A 304 -15.58 12.28 9.36
C HIS A 304 -14.96 11.43 10.47
N MET A 305 -15.41 11.60 11.73
CA MET A 305 -14.84 10.89 12.86
C MET A 305 -15.66 9.63 13.19
N PHE A 306 -15.04 8.71 13.92
CA PHE A 306 -15.75 7.65 14.63
C PHE A 306 -15.35 7.70 16.12
N PRO A 307 -16.23 8.06 17.06
CA PRO A 307 -15.86 8.13 18.47
C PRO A 307 -15.62 6.76 19.08
N MET A 308 -14.40 6.49 19.57
CA MET A 308 -14.10 5.29 20.36
C MET A 308 -14.99 5.19 21.62
N LYS A 309 -15.24 6.34 22.27
CA LYS A 309 -16.02 6.47 23.51
C LYS A 309 -17.39 5.81 23.44
N PHE A 310 -18.01 5.83 22.25
CA PHE A 310 -19.28 5.17 22.04
C PHE A 310 -19.22 3.69 22.46
N PHE A 311 -18.25 2.93 21.94
CA PHE A 311 -18.09 1.53 22.31
C PHE A 311 -17.52 1.34 23.72
N GLU A 312 -16.76 2.29 24.24
CA GLU A 312 -16.29 2.26 25.63
C GLU A 312 -17.48 2.32 26.61
N TYR A 313 -18.49 3.15 26.31
CA TYR A 313 -19.72 3.28 27.09
C TYR A 313 -20.66 2.08 26.92
N LEU A 314 -20.79 1.56 25.70
CA LEU A 314 -21.54 0.33 25.47
C LEU A 314 -20.93 -0.84 26.23
N ALA A 315 -19.59 -0.96 26.22
CA ALA A 315 -18.87 -1.99 26.95
C ALA A 315 -19.06 -1.87 28.47
N SER A 316 -19.24 -0.66 29.01
CA SER A 316 -19.54 -0.47 30.43
C SER A 316 -21.01 -0.70 30.80
N GLY A 317 -21.88 -1.01 29.82
CA GLY A 317 -23.30 -1.30 30.04
C GLY A 317 -24.20 -0.07 30.24
N LEU A 318 -23.64 1.15 30.18
CA LEU A 318 -24.39 2.39 30.40
C LEU A 318 -25.32 2.70 29.21
N PRO A 319 -26.51 3.28 29.45
CA PRO A 319 -27.25 3.97 28.41
C PRO A 319 -26.39 5.08 27.79
N VAL A 320 -26.49 5.26 26.47
CA VAL A 320 -25.70 6.24 25.72
C VAL A 320 -26.62 7.20 24.99
N VAL A 321 -26.41 8.50 25.20
CA VAL A 321 -27.04 9.58 24.42
C VAL A 321 -25.94 10.32 23.67
N ALA A 322 -26.04 10.35 22.34
CA ALA A 322 -24.98 10.84 21.47
C ALA A 322 -25.54 11.69 20.32
N THR A 323 -24.73 12.61 19.80
CA THR A 323 -25.07 13.31 18.55
C THR A 323 -25.06 12.32 17.38
N ALA A 324 -26.08 12.41 16.53
CA ALA A 324 -26.34 11.54 15.38
C ALA A 324 -25.40 11.86 14.20
N ILE A 325 -24.10 11.58 14.36
CA ILE A 325 -23.11 11.68 13.28
C ILE A 325 -23.20 10.46 12.34
N PRO A 326 -22.76 10.56 11.08
CA PRO A 326 -22.93 9.49 10.11
C PRO A 326 -22.35 8.13 10.53
N ALA A 327 -21.17 8.12 11.15
CA ALA A 327 -20.51 6.89 11.61
C ALA A 327 -21.29 6.15 12.72
N LEU A 328 -22.17 6.84 13.45
CA LEU A 328 -22.98 6.24 14.51
C LEU A 328 -24.37 5.80 14.05
N GLN A 329 -24.85 6.26 12.89
CA GLN A 329 -26.19 5.92 12.38
C GLN A 329 -26.49 4.40 12.37
N PRO A 330 -25.55 3.51 11.98
CA PRO A 330 -25.77 2.06 12.03
C PRO A 330 -25.93 1.46 13.45
N HIS A 331 -25.78 2.28 14.50
CA HIS A 331 -25.81 1.90 15.90
C HIS A 331 -26.97 2.54 16.69
N GLY A 332 -27.95 3.12 16.00
CA GLY A 332 -29.15 3.70 16.64
C GLY A 332 -30.06 2.68 17.34
N ASP A 333 -29.82 1.38 17.14
CA ASP A 333 -30.53 0.30 17.82
C ASP A 333 -29.98 0.01 19.23
N VAL A 334 -28.82 0.56 19.58
CA VAL A 334 -28.16 0.35 20.90
C VAL A 334 -27.88 1.65 21.66
N ALA A 335 -28.24 2.81 21.11
CA ALA A 335 -28.05 4.11 21.74
C ALA A 335 -29.09 5.14 21.24
N TRP A 336 -29.28 6.20 22.01
CA TRP A 336 -30.10 7.35 21.60
C TRP A 336 -29.26 8.31 20.76
N LEU A 337 -29.53 8.36 19.45
CA LEU A 337 -28.83 9.24 18.51
C LEU A 337 -29.71 10.47 18.22
N CYS A 338 -29.24 11.64 18.65
CA CYS A 338 -30.02 12.88 18.60
C CYS A 338 -29.41 13.89 17.63
N PRO A 339 -30.20 14.76 16.98
CA PRO A 339 -29.64 16.00 16.42
C PRO A 339 -28.92 16.80 17.52
N PRO A 340 -27.96 17.69 17.17
CA PRO A 340 -27.29 18.56 18.13
C PRO A 340 -28.24 19.68 18.61
N ASP A 341 -29.30 19.27 19.31
CA ASP A 341 -30.38 20.11 19.82
C ASP A 341 -30.61 19.79 21.31
N PRO A 342 -30.62 20.80 22.20
CA PRO A 342 -30.77 20.59 23.64
C PRO A 342 -32.09 19.90 24.02
N THR A 343 -33.19 20.20 23.33
CA THR A 343 -34.50 19.62 23.63
C THR A 343 -34.55 18.14 23.25
N ALA A 344 -33.96 17.77 22.11
CA ALA A 344 -33.82 16.37 21.71
C ALA A 344 -32.95 15.57 22.70
N PHE A 345 -31.83 16.15 23.15
CA PHE A 345 -30.98 15.53 24.17
C PHE A 345 -31.70 15.38 25.51
N GLU A 346 -32.42 16.41 25.96
CA GLU A 346 -33.22 16.38 27.18
C GLU A 346 -34.26 15.24 27.17
N GLN A 347 -35.00 15.09 26.06
CA GLN A 347 -35.97 14.01 25.89
C GLN A 347 -35.31 12.63 25.92
N ALA A 348 -34.19 12.47 25.22
CA ALA A 348 -33.45 11.21 25.18
C ALA A 348 -32.83 10.83 26.54
N ILE A 349 -32.27 11.81 27.26
CA ILE A 349 -31.73 11.60 28.61
C ILE A 349 -32.85 11.19 29.56
N THR A 350 -33.97 11.90 29.54
CA THR A 350 -35.14 11.59 30.39
C THR A 350 -35.65 10.18 30.12
N ALA A 351 -35.89 9.82 28.85
CA ALA A 351 -36.34 8.49 28.47
C ALA A 351 -35.35 7.40 28.90
N ALA A 352 -34.04 7.63 28.73
CA ALA A 352 -33.01 6.68 29.13
C ALA A 352 -32.96 6.49 30.67
N LEU A 353 -33.12 7.56 31.45
CA LEU A 353 -33.17 7.51 32.91
C LEU A 353 -34.44 6.81 33.43
N GLU A 354 -35.55 6.88 32.68
CA GLU A 354 -36.77 6.12 32.93
C GLU A 354 -36.65 4.64 32.53
N GLY A 355 -35.49 4.20 32.04
CA GLY A 355 -35.23 2.82 31.63
C GLY A 355 -35.79 2.47 30.25
N GLN A 356 -36.18 3.46 29.44
CA GLN A 356 -36.61 3.25 28.07
C GLN A 356 -35.42 3.06 27.12
N GLY A 357 -35.68 2.45 25.96
CA GLY A 357 -34.70 2.28 24.89
C GLY A 357 -33.99 0.92 24.94
N PRO A 358 -32.79 0.83 24.36
CA PRO A 358 -32.07 -0.44 24.23
C PRO A 358 -31.74 -1.06 25.60
N THR A 359 -31.70 -2.38 25.67
CA THR A 359 -31.34 -3.11 26.88
C THR A 359 -29.82 -3.07 27.12
N GLN A 360 -29.40 -3.33 28.36
CA GLN A 360 -27.97 -3.47 28.69
C GLN A 360 -27.32 -4.62 27.91
N GLU A 361 -28.03 -5.72 27.70
CA GLU A 361 -27.54 -6.88 26.96
C GLU A 361 -27.22 -6.52 25.50
N GLN A 362 -28.14 -5.86 24.79
CA GLN A 362 -27.91 -5.39 23.41
C GLN A 362 -26.68 -4.47 23.29
N ARG A 363 -26.46 -3.59 24.27
CA ARG A 363 -25.27 -2.73 24.32
C ARG A 363 -23.99 -3.53 24.48
N LEU A 364 -23.98 -4.50 25.40
CA LEU A 364 -22.82 -5.34 25.68
C LEU A 364 -22.49 -6.26 24.49
N GLU A 365 -23.50 -6.82 23.82
CA GLU A 365 -23.33 -7.62 22.60
C GLU A 365 -22.70 -6.79 21.48
N ARG A 366 -23.25 -5.60 21.19
CA ARG A 366 -22.67 -4.71 20.17
C ARG A 366 -21.22 -4.34 20.49
N ALA A 367 -20.89 -4.09 21.74
CA ALA A 367 -19.51 -3.82 22.16
C ALA A 367 -18.59 -5.03 22.02
N ALA A 368 -19.09 -6.25 22.23
CA ALA A 368 -18.32 -7.49 22.08
C ALA A 368 -17.95 -7.78 20.61
N ASP A 369 -18.75 -7.34 19.66
CA ASP A 369 -18.44 -7.43 18.22
C ASP A 369 -17.35 -6.43 17.80
N HIS A 370 -17.22 -5.31 18.52
CA HIS A 370 -16.37 -4.17 18.21
C HIS A 370 -15.15 -4.11 19.13
N THR A 371 -14.23 -5.08 18.95
CA THR A 371 -12.97 -5.16 19.70
C THR A 371 -11.75 -4.91 18.82
N TYR A 372 -10.63 -4.53 19.44
CA TYR A 372 -9.35 -4.45 18.73
C TYR A 372 -8.95 -5.79 18.11
N ALA A 373 -9.19 -6.91 18.80
CA ALA A 373 -8.86 -8.24 18.33
C ALA A 373 -9.63 -8.64 17.06
N SER A 374 -10.97 -8.52 17.07
CA SER A 374 -11.78 -8.84 15.91
C SER A 374 -11.45 -7.92 14.72
N ARG A 375 -11.31 -6.62 14.97
CA ARG A 375 -10.99 -5.64 13.92
C ARG A 375 -9.62 -5.86 13.30
N THR A 376 -8.57 -6.01 14.10
CA THR A 376 -7.21 -6.18 13.56
C THR A 376 -7.08 -7.52 12.84
N ARG A 377 -7.73 -8.59 13.31
CA ARG A 377 -7.80 -9.85 12.56
C ARG A 377 -8.46 -9.65 11.20
N ALA A 378 -9.61 -8.99 11.14
CA ALA A 378 -10.28 -8.72 9.88
C ALA A 378 -9.43 -7.86 8.93
N MET A 379 -8.67 -6.88 9.46
CA MET A 379 -7.69 -6.13 8.67
C MET A 379 -6.56 -7.02 8.13
N LEU A 380 -6.01 -7.92 8.95
CA LEU A 380 -4.97 -8.88 8.55
C LEU A 380 -5.47 -9.84 7.46
N ASP A 381 -6.71 -10.32 7.58
CA ASP A 381 -7.35 -11.15 6.55
C ASP A 381 -7.43 -10.41 5.21
N GLN A 382 -7.66 -9.10 5.22
CA GLN A 382 -7.62 -8.30 3.98
C GLN A 382 -6.20 -8.18 3.42
N LEU A 383 -5.19 -7.97 4.27
CA LEU A 383 -3.79 -7.98 3.84
C LEU A 383 -3.37 -9.33 3.25
N ASP A 384 -3.93 -10.43 3.76
CA ASP A 384 -3.70 -11.76 3.22
C ASP A 384 -4.40 -11.97 1.88
N ARG A 385 -5.66 -11.55 1.75
CA ARG A 385 -6.42 -11.59 0.48
C ARG A 385 -5.74 -10.83 -0.66
N VAL A 386 -5.12 -9.69 -0.37
CA VAL A 386 -4.34 -8.93 -1.38
C VAL A 386 -2.92 -9.50 -1.57
N GLY A 387 -2.55 -10.51 -0.80
CA GLY A 387 -1.28 -11.23 -0.87
C GLY A 387 -0.09 -10.48 -0.27
N LEU A 388 -0.32 -9.46 0.56
CA LEU A 388 0.74 -8.75 1.28
C LEU A 388 1.25 -9.59 2.45
N LEU A 389 0.35 -10.17 3.23
CA LEU A 389 0.71 -10.93 4.43
C LEU A 389 1.44 -12.23 4.06
N ALA A 390 0.80 -13.12 3.30
CA ALA A 390 1.41 -14.38 2.83
C ALA A 390 2.79 -14.20 2.15
N GLU A 391 3.05 -13.07 1.50
CA GLU A 391 4.36 -12.81 0.91
C GLU A 391 5.41 -12.41 1.96
N ALA A 392 5.07 -11.50 2.87
CA ALA A 392 5.95 -11.13 3.98
C ALA A 392 6.32 -12.36 4.82
N GLU A 393 5.36 -13.24 5.10
CA GLU A 393 5.62 -14.47 5.87
C GLU A 393 6.51 -15.47 5.15
N ARG A 394 6.30 -15.68 3.84
CA ARG A 394 7.15 -16.56 3.02
C ARG A 394 8.58 -16.06 2.93
N GLN A 395 8.76 -14.74 2.77
CA GLN A 395 10.10 -14.14 2.69
C GLN A 395 10.86 -14.21 4.03
N GLN A 396 10.13 -14.39 5.13
CA GLN A 396 10.70 -14.52 6.46
C GLN A 396 11.07 -15.97 6.83
N ALA A 397 10.52 -16.97 6.13
CA ALA A 397 10.72 -18.39 6.37
C ALA A 397 12.07 -18.98 5.87
N GLY A 398 13.03 -18.14 5.49
CA GLY A 398 14.40 -18.59 5.19
C GLY A 398 15.10 -19.17 6.43
N PRO A 399 16.20 -19.95 6.28
CA PRO A 399 16.89 -20.56 7.41
C PRO A 399 17.23 -19.49 8.45
N LEU A 400 16.72 -19.68 9.67
CA LEU A 400 17.00 -18.88 10.86
C LEU A 400 18.47 -19.05 11.25
N ALA A 401 19.39 -18.48 10.46
CA ALA A 401 20.76 -18.28 10.90
C ALA A 401 20.70 -17.41 12.15
N GLY A 402 21.25 -17.91 13.27
CA GLY A 402 21.23 -17.25 14.57
C GLY A 402 21.62 -15.77 14.45
N TYR A 403 20.93 -14.94 15.25
CA TYR A 403 21.11 -13.50 15.21
C TYR A 403 22.58 -13.11 15.53
N PRO A 404 23.21 -12.26 14.70
CA PRO A 404 24.59 -11.89 14.94
C PRO A 404 24.74 -11.06 16.23
N SER A 405 25.80 -11.36 17.00
CA SER A 405 26.08 -10.70 18.26
C SER A 405 26.38 -9.21 18.07
N ARG A 406 26.31 -8.41 19.16
CA ARG A 406 26.60 -6.96 19.11
C ARG A 406 27.98 -6.64 18.51
N ARG A 407 28.99 -7.48 18.76
CA ARG A 407 30.35 -7.36 18.20
C ARG A 407 30.38 -7.65 16.71
N GLU A 408 29.68 -8.69 16.26
CA GLU A 408 29.60 -9.04 14.84
C GLU A 408 28.94 -7.93 14.01
N ARG A 409 27.92 -7.26 14.56
CA ARG A 409 27.23 -6.14 13.89
C ARG A 409 28.08 -4.88 13.77
N PHE A 410 28.90 -4.55 14.78
CA PHE A 410 29.85 -3.43 14.68
C PHE A 410 30.98 -3.74 13.69
N GLY A 411 31.48 -4.97 13.68
CA GLY A 411 32.43 -5.44 12.66
C GLY A 411 31.89 -5.29 11.25
N GLN A 412 30.63 -5.68 11.00
CA GLN A 412 29.95 -5.53 9.71
C GLN A 412 29.83 -4.06 9.23
N TRP A 413 29.70 -3.11 10.15
CA TRP A 413 29.64 -1.69 9.83
C TRP A 413 31.00 -1.15 9.37
N CYS A 414 32.07 -1.47 10.11
CA CYS A 414 33.44 -1.10 9.73
C CYS A 414 33.87 -1.73 8.38
N THR A 415 33.48 -2.99 8.12
CA THR A 415 33.78 -3.64 6.84
C THR A 415 33.09 -2.97 5.67
N GLY A 416 31.86 -2.46 5.86
CA GLY A 416 31.03 -1.82 4.85
C GLY A 416 31.67 -0.57 4.21
N LEU A 417 32.36 0.26 5.00
CA LEU A 417 33.05 1.45 4.48
C LEU A 417 34.20 1.07 3.53
N GLY A 418 34.98 0.03 3.88
CA GLY A 418 36.05 -0.46 2.99
C GLY A 418 35.51 -1.11 1.71
N SER A 419 34.35 -1.78 1.80
CA SER A 419 33.69 -2.38 0.64
C SER A 419 33.19 -1.34 -0.35
N GLN A 420 32.70 -0.17 0.11
CA GLN A 420 32.30 0.94 -0.77
C GLN A 420 33.44 1.45 -1.65
N LEU A 421 34.63 1.65 -1.05
CA LEU A 421 35.81 2.11 -1.78
C LEU A 421 36.25 1.11 -2.85
N LEU A 422 36.23 -0.18 -2.52
CA LEU A 422 36.61 -1.24 -3.46
C LEU A 422 35.63 -1.40 -4.62
N VAL A 423 34.33 -1.28 -4.36
CA VAL A 423 33.31 -1.29 -5.43
C VAL A 423 33.41 -0.05 -6.31
N ALA A 424 33.75 1.12 -5.75
CA ALA A 424 34.01 2.32 -6.55
C ALA A 424 35.23 2.12 -7.49
N LEU A 425 36.31 1.51 -6.97
CA LEU A 425 37.48 1.16 -7.77
C LEU A 425 37.13 0.13 -8.85
N SER A 426 36.35 -0.90 -8.53
CA SER A 426 35.93 -1.93 -9.49
C SER A 426 35.11 -1.32 -10.63
N HIS A 427 34.19 -0.39 -10.34
CA HIS A 427 33.46 0.34 -11.37
C HIS A 427 34.38 1.15 -12.29
N GLN A 428 35.46 1.73 -11.76
CA GLN A 428 36.41 2.48 -12.57
C GLN A 428 37.24 1.55 -13.48
N LEU A 429 37.63 0.37 -12.99
CA LEU A 429 38.29 -0.67 -13.80
C LEU A 429 37.38 -1.23 -14.89
N MET A 430 36.11 -1.47 -14.56
CA MET A 430 35.07 -1.87 -15.51
C MET A 430 34.90 -0.85 -16.65
N ARG A 431 34.88 0.45 -16.32
CA ARG A 431 34.79 1.53 -17.33
C ARG A 431 36.02 1.61 -18.24
N ARG A 432 37.18 1.14 -17.77
CA ARG A 432 38.42 1.06 -18.54
C ARG A 432 38.58 -0.26 -19.32
N GLY A 433 37.58 -1.13 -19.30
CA GLY A 433 37.62 -2.40 -20.05
C GLY A 433 38.40 -3.53 -19.37
N HIS A 434 38.57 -3.49 -18.03
CA HIS A 434 39.30 -4.52 -17.28
C HIS A 434 38.41 -5.28 -16.28
N PRO A 435 37.45 -6.10 -16.74
CA PRO A 435 36.51 -6.81 -15.86
C PRO A 435 37.18 -7.89 -14.99
N GLU A 436 38.19 -8.59 -15.52
CA GLU A 436 38.92 -9.61 -14.76
C GLU A 436 39.71 -9.04 -13.59
N LEU A 437 40.36 -7.87 -13.79
CA LEU A 437 41.08 -7.18 -12.71
C LEU A 437 40.09 -6.67 -11.65
N ALA A 438 38.96 -6.12 -12.08
CA ALA A 438 37.89 -5.70 -11.16
C ALA A 438 37.39 -6.88 -10.31
N LEU A 439 37.17 -8.04 -10.94
CA LEU A 439 36.75 -9.26 -10.25
C LEU A 439 37.82 -9.75 -9.25
N ARG A 440 39.09 -9.83 -9.67
CA ARG A 440 40.21 -10.23 -8.79
C ARG A 440 40.36 -9.32 -7.57
N CYS A 441 40.21 -8.01 -7.75
CA CYS A 441 40.26 -7.05 -6.64
C CYS A 441 39.15 -7.31 -5.59
N LEU A 442 37.92 -7.55 -6.05
CA LEU A 442 36.79 -7.79 -5.15
C LEU A 442 36.87 -9.19 -4.49
N GLN A 443 37.20 -10.23 -5.25
CA GLN A 443 37.40 -11.59 -4.73
C GLN A 443 38.58 -11.67 -3.76
N GLY A 444 39.63 -10.86 -3.96
CA GLY A 444 40.75 -10.77 -3.04
C GLY A 444 40.32 -10.40 -1.61
N ARG A 445 39.27 -9.59 -1.46
CA ARG A 445 38.70 -9.24 -0.14
C ARG A 445 37.80 -10.34 0.44
N LEU A 446 37.11 -11.11 -0.40
CA LEU A 446 36.32 -12.26 0.05
C LEU A 446 37.19 -13.37 0.68
N ARG A 447 38.48 -13.44 0.35
CA ARG A 447 39.43 -14.37 1.00
C ARG A 447 39.59 -14.12 2.51
N TRP A 448 39.21 -12.93 2.99
CA TRP A 448 39.33 -12.52 4.38
C TRP A 448 37.98 -12.51 5.12
N GLY A 449 36.90 -13.02 4.51
CA GLY A 449 35.57 -13.17 5.15
C GLY A 449 34.40 -13.24 4.16
N GLU A 450 33.20 -13.56 4.65
CA GLU A 450 31.99 -13.88 3.85
C GLU A 450 31.38 -12.74 3.02
N GLY A 451 32.03 -11.58 2.89
CA GLY A 451 31.56 -10.44 2.11
C GLY A 451 30.30 -9.75 2.66
N ASP A 452 30.30 -8.42 2.74
CA ASP A 452 29.08 -7.67 3.07
C ASP A 452 28.19 -7.46 1.83
N ARG A 453 26.97 -6.94 2.03
CA ARG A 453 26.01 -6.65 0.95
C ARG A 453 26.62 -5.81 -0.18
N ILE A 454 27.48 -4.85 0.14
CA ILE A 454 28.05 -3.91 -0.83
C ILE A 454 29.08 -4.63 -1.70
N LEU A 455 29.99 -5.37 -1.07
CA LEU A 455 31.00 -6.15 -1.77
C LEU A 455 30.36 -7.21 -2.69
N LEU A 456 29.39 -7.96 -2.16
CA LEU A 456 28.67 -8.98 -2.93
C LEU A 456 27.90 -8.36 -4.10
N GLY A 457 27.17 -7.26 -3.89
CA GLY A 457 26.51 -6.55 -4.98
C GLY A 457 27.47 -6.05 -6.06
N GLY A 458 28.67 -5.61 -5.66
CA GLY A 458 29.71 -5.16 -6.57
C GLY A 458 30.34 -6.27 -7.44
N LEU A 459 30.21 -7.55 -7.06
CA LEU A 459 30.73 -8.69 -7.82
C LEU A 459 29.86 -9.08 -9.02
N VAL A 460 28.55 -8.83 -8.94
CA VAL A 460 27.58 -9.36 -9.92
C VAL A 460 27.91 -8.90 -11.34
N LEU A 461 28.12 -7.59 -11.55
CA LEU A 461 28.36 -7.06 -12.89
C LEU A 461 29.72 -7.49 -13.49
N PRO A 462 30.84 -7.48 -12.74
CA PRO A 462 32.10 -8.10 -13.18
C PRO A 462 31.94 -9.58 -13.55
N LEU A 463 31.25 -10.39 -12.73
CA LEU A 463 31.01 -11.81 -13.02
C LEU A 463 30.24 -12.02 -14.33
N VAL A 464 29.16 -11.25 -14.52
CA VAL A 464 28.38 -11.28 -15.77
C VAL A 464 29.25 -10.89 -16.98
N ARG A 465 30.15 -9.92 -16.83
CA ARG A 465 31.03 -9.46 -17.91
C ARG A 465 32.17 -10.41 -18.23
N CYS A 466 32.51 -11.30 -17.31
CA CYS A 466 33.46 -12.39 -17.50
C CYS A 466 32.78 -13.70 -17.93
N GLY A 467 31.47 -13.71 -18.21
CA GLY A 467 30.73 -14.93 -18.58
C GLY A 467 30.52 -15.93 -17.42
N ALA A 468 30.81 -15.54 -16.18
CA ALA A 468 30.72 -16.41 -15.00
C ALA A 468 29.30 -16.42 -14.41
N TYR A 469 28.31 -16.86 -15.21
CA TYR A 469 26.88 -16.74 -14.90
C TYR A 469 26.42 -17.54 -13.68
N GLY A 470 26.90 -18.78 -13.51
CA GLY A 470 26.60 -19.60 -12.32
C GLY A 470 27.09 -18.93 -11.03
N GLN A 471 28.30 -18.36 -11.04
CA GLN A 471 28.82 -17.60 -9.89
C GLN A 471 28.04 -16.31 -9.65
N ALA A 472 27.63 -15.60 -10.71
CA ALA A 472 26.79 -14.41 -10.57
C ALA A 472 25.44 -14.76 -9.93
N ARG A 473 24.83 -15.88 -10.33
CA ARG A 473 23.60 -16.44 -9.73
C ARG A 473 23.80 -16.75 -8.26
N GLU A 474 24.86 -17.47 -7.88
CA GLU A 474 25.17 -17.79 -6.47
C GLU A 474 25.35 -16.55 -5.59
N VAL A 475 26.00 -15.51 -6.11
CA VAL A 475 26.14 -14.23 -5.40
C VAL A 475 24.76 -13.57 -5.22
N MET A 476 23.90 -13.59 -6.24
CA MET A 476 22.54 -13.05 -6.14
C MET A 476 21.64 -13.86 -5.19
N ASP A 477 21.76 -15.19 -5.20
CA ASP A 477 21.11 -16.09 -4.23
C ASP A 477 21.52 -15.73 -2.80
N THR A 478 22.81 -15.51 -2.59
CA THR A 478 23.37 -15.11 -1.28
C THR A 478 22.87 -13.72 -0.87
N LEU A 479 22.84 -12.76 -1.79
CA LEU A 479 22.30 -11.42 -1.55
C LEU A 479 20.83 -11.47 -1.14
N TRP A 480 20.05 -12.35 -1.76
CA TRP A 480 18.66 -12.55 -1.42
C TRP A 480 18.50 -13.24 -0.05
N LEU A 481 19.13 -14.39 0.19
CA LEU A 481 18.99 -15.14 1.44
C LEU A 481 19.46 -14.37 2.67
N ARG A 482 20.56 -13.61 2.53
CA ARG A 482 21.18 -12.90 3.66
C ARG A 482 20.61 -11.51 3.87
N TYR A 483 20.26 -10.81 2.79
CA TYR A 483 19.92 -9.38 2.86
C TYR A 483 18.57 -9.02 2.24
N GLY A 484 17.83 -9.97 1.65
CA GLY A 484 16.57 -9.67 0.96
C GLY A 484 16.75 -8.75 -0.24
N HIS A 485 17.95 -8.70 -0.83
CA HIS A 485 18.34 -7.67 -1.79
C HIS A 485 18.35 -8.19 -3.23
N LEU A 486 17.64 -7.49 -4.13
CA LEU A 486 17.52 -7.83 -5.57
C LEU A 486 18.06 -6.73 -6.50
N GLY A 487 18.81 -5.76 -5.97
CA GLY A 487 19.18 -4.55 -6.71
C GLY A 487 19.91 -4.85 -8.01
N GLU A 488 20.82 -5.82 -7.99
CA GLU A 488 21.69 -6.20 -9.10
C GLU A 488 20.91 -6.97 -10.17
N LEU A 489 20.04 -7.90 -9.75
CA LEU A 489 19.13 -8.60 -10.66
C LEU A 489 18.18 -7.62 -11.36
N LYS A 490 17.61 -6.65 -10.63
CA LYS A 490 16.79 -5.59 -11.22
C LYS A 490 17.57 -4.77 -12.24
N GLN A 491 18.86 -4.52 -12.02
CA GLN A 491 19.69 -3.84 -13.01
C GLN A 491 19.85 -4.66 -14.29
N LEU A 492 20.08 -5.98 -14.21
CA LEU A 492 20.16 -6.85 -15.39
C LEU A 492 18.82 -6.92 -16.15
N LEU A 493 17.71 -7.01 -15.41
CA LEU A 493 16.36 -7.05 -16.00
C LEU A 493 15.98 -5.74 -16.70
N PHE A 494 16.29 -4.58 -16.12
CA PHE A 494 15.70 -3.31 -16.55
C PHE A 494 16.69 -2.31 -17.16
N ARG A 495 18.00 -2.54 -17.09
CA ARG A 495 19.03 -1.74 -17.77
C ARG A 495 19.74 -2.60 -18.81
N ARG A 496 19.27 -2.54 -20.07
CA ARG A 496 19.79 -3.37 -21.17
C ARG A 496 21.32 -3.28 -21.32
N GLY A 497 21.91 -2.10 -21.08
CA GLY A 497 23.37 -1.90 -21.15
C GLY A 497 24.19 -2.70 -20.12
N ASN A 498 23.56 -3.26 -19.08
CA ASN A 498 24.23 -4.08 -18.08
C ASN A 498 24.26 -5.57 -18.45
N ARG A 499 23.59 -5.98 -19.53
CA ARG A 499 23.59 -7.35 -20.04
C ARG A 499 24.81 -7.61 -20.93
N PRO A 500 25.16 -8.88 -21.19
CA PRO A 500 26.09 -9.24 -22.27
C PRO A 500 25.66 -8.64 -23.61
N SER A 501 26.62 -8.27 -24.46
CA SER A 501 26.32 -7.69 -25.79
C SER A 501 25.68 -8.72 -26.70
N GLU A 502 26.21 -9.96 -26.69
CA GLU A 502 25.72 -11.05 -27.51
C GLU A 502 24.40 -11.62 -27.00
N ARG A 503 23.50 -11.97 -27.93
CA ARG A 503 22.17 -12.49 -27.60
C ARG A 503 22.24 -13.89 -27.00
N GLU A 504 23.16 -14.73 -27.47
CA GLU A 504 23.39 -16.08 -26.97
C GLU A 504 23.83 -16.07 -25.50
N GLU A 505 24.77 -15.19 -25.17
CA GLU A 505 25.24 -14.94 -23.80
C GLU A 505 24.09 -14.45 -22.89
N GLN A 506 23.17 -13.64 -23.41
CA GLN A 506 21.96 -13.25 -22.66
C GLN A 506 21.05 -14.44 -22.36
N VAL A 507 20.88 -15.38 -23.30
CA VAL A 507 20.10 -16.61 -23.05
C VAL A 507 20.74 -17.41 -21.93
N LEU A 508 22.07 -17.65 -21.99
CA LEU A 508 22.80 -18.40 -20.97
C LEU A 508 22.68 -17.74 -19.58
N LEU A 509 22.87 -16.42 -19.49
CA LEU A 509 22.69 -15.68 -18.25
C LEU A 509 21.29 -15.88 -17.65
N PHE A 510 20.23 -15.69 -18.45
CA PHE A 510 18.87 -15.78 -17.92
C PHE A 510 18.42 -17.22 -17.69
N GLU A 511 18.97 -18.21 -18.41
CA GLU A 511 18.77 -19.64 -18.15
C GLU A 511 19.28 -20.01 -16.75
N GLU A 512 20.48 -19.57 -16.38
CA GLU A 512 21.03 -19.70 -15.03
C GLU A 512 20.12 -19.05 -13.97
N LEU A 513 19.66 -17.83 -14.21
CA LEU A 513 18.82 -17.10 -13.24
C LEU A 513 17.44 -17.72 -13.07
N VAL A 514 16.84 -18.22 -14.15
CA VAL A 514 15.57 -18.96 -14.11
C VAL A 514 15.74 -20.27 -13.32
N GLY A 515 16.90 -20.93 -13.42
CA GLY A 515 17.23 -22.16 -12.71
C GLY A 515 17.42 -22.02 -11.20
N SER A 516 17.59 -20.81 -10.65
CA SER A 516 17.78 -20.62 -9.20
C SER A 516 16.58 -21.11 -8.39
N THR A 517 16.80 -21.96 -7.39
CA THR A 517 15.76 -22.38 -6.42
C THR A 517 15.59 -21.40 -5.26
N VAL A 518 16.45 -20.38 -5.20
CA VAL A 518 16.57 -19.43 -4.08
C VAL A 518 15.93 -18.08 -4.42
N LEU A 519 16.16 -17.58 -5.63
CA LEU A 519 15.63 -16.28 -6.05
C LEU A 519 14.10 -16.26 -5.98
N PRO A 520 13.49 -15.11 -5.61
CA PRO A 520 12.06 -15.02 -5.45
C PRO A 520 11.36 -15.23 -6.79
N LEU A 521 10.24 -15.95 -6.75
CA LEU A 521 9.51 -16.41 -7.92
C LEU A 521 9.20 -15.26 -8.90
N HIS A 522 8.73 -14.11 -8.41
CA HIS A 522 8.42 -12.97 -9.28
C HIS A 522 9.63 -12.46 -10.09
N ALA A 523 10.84 -12.53 -9.53
CA ALA A 523 12.05 -12.09 -10.22
C ALA A 523 12.51 -13.11 -11.27
N ARG A 524 12.42 -14.41 -10.93
CA ARG A 524 12.65 -15.52 -11.87
C ARG A 524 11.67 -15.48 -13.04
N ASN A 525 10.42 -15.13 -12.78
CA ASN A 525 9.39 -15.00 -13.81
C ASN A 525 9.74 -13.93 -14.85
N TYR A 526 10.27 -12.77 -14.42
CA TYR A 526 10.77 -11.77 -15.37
C TYR A 526 12.04 -12.21 -16.10
N CYS A 527 12.92 -13.01 -15.47
CA CYS A 527 14.07 -13.60 -16.15
C CYS A 527 13.61 -14.52 -17.30
N LEU A 528 12.60 -15.36 -17.04
CA LEU A 528 12.00 -16.25 -18.04
C LEU A 528 11.41 -15.46 -19.22
N VAL A 529 10.69 -14.36 -18.95
CA VAL A 529 10.18 -13.47 -20.01
C VAL A 529 11.32 -12.91 -20.86
N VAL A 530 12.41 -12.42 -20.25
CA VAL A 530 13.55 -11.88 -21.02
C VAL A 530 14.22 -12.97 -21.83
N MET A 531 14.45 -14.16 -21.25
CA MET A 531 15.04 -15.32 -21.92
C MET A 531 14.21 -15.71 -23.15
N ALA A 532 12.89 -15.84 -23.00
CA ALA A 532 11.99 -16.19 -24.10
C ALA A 532 12.07 -15.21 -25.28
N HIS A 533 12.13 -13.89 -25.00
CA HIS A 533 12.32 -12.89 -26.06
C HIS A 533 13.67 -13.03 -26.77
N ARG A 534 14.72 -13.50 -26.08
CA ARG A 534 16.03 -13.75 -26.71
C ARG A 534 16.02 -15.03 -27.54
N CYS A 535 15.32 -16.08 -27.10
CA CYS A 535 15.16 -17.32 -27.86
C CYS A 535 14.44 -17.08 -29.19
N VAL A 536 13.40 -16.24 -29.20
CA VAL A 536 12.72 -15.83 -30.45
C VAL A 536 13.68 -15.05 -31.37
N ASP A 537 14.45 -14.11 -30.82
CA ASP A 537 15.43 -13.33 -31.60
C ASP A 537 16.57 -14.18 -32.21
N LEU A 538 16.77 -15.41 -31.73
CA LEU A 538 17.79 -16.37 -32.16
C LEU A 538 17.20 -17.56 -32.95
N ASP A 539 15.88 -17.64 -33.07
CA ASP A 539 15.16 -18.79 -33.66
C ASP A 539 15.51 -20.14 -33.00
N ASP A 540 15.72 -20.15 -31.68
CA ASP A 540 16.02 -21.37 -30.90
C ASP A 540 14.73 -22.14 -30.57
N GLN A 541 14.22 -22.88 -31.57
CA GLN A 541 12.96 -23.61 -31.50
C GLN A 541 12.84 -24.56 -30.28
N PRO A 542 13.85 -25.37 -29.92
CA PRO A 542 13.79 -26.22 -28.71
C PRO A 542 13.63 -25.40 -27.42
N ARG A 543 14.39 -24.31 -27.25
CA ARG A 543 14.25 -23.45 -26.06
C ARG A 543 12.92 -22.71 -26.05
N MET A 544 12.42 -22.28 -27.21
CA MET A 544 11.11 -21.63 -27.33
C MET A 544 9.99 -22.54 -26.82
N ARG A 545 9.96 -23.82 -27.19
CA ARG A 545 8.96 -24.78 -26.70
C ARG A 545 9.01 -24.95 -25.18
N ARG A 546 10.20 -25.01 -24.57
CA ARG A 546 10.35 -25.05 -23.10
C ARG A 546 9.85 -23.76 -22.44
N CYS A 547 10.12 -22.61 -23.07
CA CYS A 547 9.61 -21.32 -22.59
C CYS A 547 8.09 -21.22 -22.65
N VAL A 548 7.46 -21.75 -23.71
CA VAL A 548 5.99 -21.81 -23.83
C VAL A 548 5.41 -22.53 -22.62
N MET A 549 5.86 -23.75 -22.32
CA MET A 549 5.33 -24.52 -21.18
C MET A 549 5.45 -23.77 -19.85
N ALA A 550 6.61 -23.16 -19.60
CA ALA A 550 6.88 -22.46 -18.34
C ALA A 550 6.10 -21.13 -18.21
N ILE A 551 5.99 -20.37 -19.30
CA ILE A 551 5.25 -19.09 -19.32
C ILE A 551 3.74 -19.33 -19.29
N ASP A 552 3.26 -20.38 -19.96
CA ASP A 552 1.84 -20.75 -19.96
C ASP A 552 1.36 -21.20 -18.58
N ALA A 553 2.15 -22.04 -17.88
CA ALA A 553 1.87 -22.41 -16.51
C ALA A 553 1.83 -21.19 -15.57
N MET A 554 2.73 -20.23 -15.78
CA MET A 554 2.74 -18.97 -15.03
C MET A 554 1.50 -18.10 -15.33
N ALA A 555 1.14 -17.94 -16.60
CA ALA A 555 -0.05 -17.19 -17.00
C ALA A 555 -1.31 -17.79 -16.37
N THR A 556 -1.46 -19.11 -16.43
CA THR A 556 -2.58 -19.85 -15.85
C THR A 556 -2.69 -19.64 -14.34
N GLY A 557 -1.57 -19.69 -13.62
CA GLY A 557 -1.56 -19.38 -12.18
C GLY A 557 -1.97 -17.95 -11.86
N LEU A 558 -1.54 -16.98 -12.69
CA LEU A 558 -1.91 -15.57 -12.51
C LEU A 558 -3.38 -15.29 -12.87
N GLU A 559 -3.95 -15.97 -13.86
CA GLU A 559 -5.37 -15.86 -14.23
C GLU A 559 -6.30 -16.30 -13.08
N GLN A 560 -5.89 -17.35 -12.36
CA GLN A 560 -6.61 -17.95 -11.24
C GLN A 560 -6.43 -17.17 -9.93
N ASP A 561 -5.36 -16.38 -9.80
CA ASP A 561 -5.10 -15.53 -8.62
C ASP A 561 -6.04 -14.31 -8.62
N PRO A 562 -6.96 -14.18 -7.63
CA PRO A 562 -7.85 -13.02 -7.52
C PRO A 562 -7.09 -11.69 -7.40
N GLY A 563 -5.89 -11.71 -6.80
CA GLY A 563 -5.01 -10.56 -6.65
C GLY A 563 -4.36 -10.10 -7.96
N THR A 564 -4.56 -10.80 -9.08
CA THR A 564 -4.10 -10.35 -10.40
C THR A 564 -5.03 -9.30 -11.01
N ARG A 565 -6.34 -9.32 -10.70
CA ARG A 565 -7.30 -8.30 -11.16
C ARG A 565 -7.31 -7.05 -10.27
N LEU A 566 -6.65 -7.15 -9.11
CA LEU A 566 -6.55 -6.09 -8.10
C LEU A 566 -5.11 -6.00 -7.62
N CYS A 567 -4.32 -5.15 -8.28
CA CYS A 567 -2.90 -5.03 -7.98
C CYS A 567 -2.44 -3.57 -8.04
N ARG A 568 -2.35 -2.92 -6.87
CA ARG A 568 -1.81 -1.56 -6.70
C ARG A 568 -0.31 -1.51 -6.46
N ARG A 569 0.36 -2.67 -6.50
CA ARG A 569 1.82 -2.70 -6.42
C ARG A 569 2.41 -2.01 -7.64
N ALA A 570 3.49 -1.27 -7.39
CA ALA A 570 4.27 -0.61 -8.43
C ALA A 570 4.64 -1.59 -9.54
N ASN A 571 4.80 -1.02 -10.73
CA ASN A 571 5.07 -1.65 -12.02
C ASN A 571 5.87 -2.96 -12.04
N ARG A 572 6.89 -3.12 -11.20
CA ARG A 572 7.79 -4.30 -11.20
C ARG A 572 7.34 -5.44 -10.29
N ARG A 573 6.36 -5.21 -9.43
CA ARG A 573 5.73 -6.22 -8.54
C ARG A 573 4.25 -6.44 -8.89
N ASN A 574 3.79 -5.82 -9.97
CA ASN A 574 2.40 -5.84 -10.38
C ASN A 574 2.04 -7.16 -11.09
N ARG A 575 1.12 -7.94 -10.50
CA ARG A 575 0.69 -9.24 -11.02
C ARG A 575 -0.04 -9.12 -12.36
N THR A 576 -0.89 -8.10 -12.53
CA THR A 576 -1.57 -7.83 -13.80
C THR A 576 -0.56 -7.58 -14.91
N LYS A 577 0.45 -6.75 -14.65
CA LYS A 577 1.51 -6.47 -15.62
C LYS A 577 2.30 -7.72 -15.98
N LEU A 578 2.60 -8.57 -15.00
CA LEU A 578 3.29 -9.83 -15.26
C LEU A 578 2.44 -10.73 -16.17
N LEU A 579 1.14 -10.87 -15.92
CA LEU A 579 0.22 -11.64 -16.78
C LEU A 579 0.18 -11.08 -18.21
N VAL A 580 0.04 -9.77 -18.38
CA VAL A 580 0.08 -9.13 -19.71
C VAL A 580 1.43 -9.34 -20.40
N SER A 581 2.53 -9.38 -19.63
CA SER A 581 3.86 -9.70 -20.15
C SER A 581 3.96 -11.18 -20.56
N CYS A 582 3.34 -12.10 -19.84
CA CYS A 582 3.22 -13.52 -20.22
C CYS A 582 2.47 -13.64 -21.53
N TYR A 583 1.29 -13.03 -21.67
CA TYR A 583 0.53 -13.06 -22.92
C TYR A 583 1.31 -12.51 -24.10
N ALA A 584 1.91 -11.32 -23.98
CA ALA A 584 2.70 -10.75 -25.07
C ALA A 584 3.93 -11.60 -25.43
N THR A 585 4.46 -12.37 -24.47
CA THR A 585 5.59 -13.28 -24.71
C THR A 585 5.15 -14.58 -25.35
N LEU A 586 4.02 -15.16 -24.91
CA LEU A 586 3.39 -16.31 -25.55
C LEU A 586 3.02 -15.99 -27.01
N GLN A 587 2.46 -14.80 -27.26
CA GLN A 587 2.17 -14.32 -28.62
C GLN A 587 3.42 -14.37 -29.50
N ARG A 588 4.56 -13.89 -29.01
CA ARG A 588 5.82 -13.93 -29.76
C ARG A 588 6.37 -15.34 -29.95
N LEU A 589 6.29 -16.18 -28.92
CA LEU A 589 6.73 -17.56 -28.99
C LEU A 589 5.91 -18.36 -29.99
N HIS A 590 4.58 -18.34 -29.89
CA HIS A 590 3.70 -19.06 -30.81
C HIS A 590 3.83 -18.55 -32.24
N LEU A 591 4.01 -17.24 -32.46
CA LEU A 591 4.30 -16.72 -33.79
C LEU A 591 5.63 -17.25 -34.36
N GLY A 592 6.69 -17.28 -33.55
CA GLY A 592 7.98 -17.84 -33.98
C GLY A 592 7.96 -19.36 -34.18
N LEU A 593 7.10 -20.08 -33.45
CA LEU A 593 6.85 -21.51 -33.63
C LEU A 593 5.85 -21.81 -34.76
N GLN A 594 5.24 -20.77 -35.36
CA GLN A 594 4.11 -20.88 -36.32
C GLN A 594 2.92 -21.68 -35.79
N ASP A 595 2.64 -21.58 -34.49
CA ASP A 595 1.53 -22.25 -33.79
C ASP A 595 0.31 -21.34 -33.69
N PHE A 596 -0.47 -21.26 -34.78
CA PHE A 596 -1.60 -20.34 -34.86
C PHE A 596 -2.83 -20.78 -34.07
N GLU A 597 -3.00 -22.09 -33.84
CA GLU A 597 -4.07 -22.58 -32.98
C GLU A 597 -3.89 -22.07 -31.55
N ALA A 598 -2.65 -22.14 -31.03
CA ALA A 598 -2.32 -21.57 -29.73
C ALA A 598 -2.44 -20.04 -29.70
N LEU A 599 -2.16 -19.33 -30.80
CA LEU A 599 -2.40 -17.88 -30.90
C LEU A 599 -3.88 -17.52 -30.77
N VAL A 600 -4.78 -18.27 -31.42
CA VAL A 600 -6.23 -18.07 -31.29
C VAL A 600 -6.66 -18.33 -29.85
N ALA A 601 -6.21 -19.44 -29.25
CA ALA A 601 -6.52 -19.76 -27.85
C ALA A 601 -6.03 -18.67 -26.88
N LEU A 602 -4.82 -18.15 -27.08
CA LEU A 602 -4.26 -17.04 -26.31
C LEU A 602 -5.10 -15.77 -26.46
N GLY A 603 -5.53 -15.43 -27.68
CA GLY A 603 -6.43 -14.31 -27.94
C GLY A 603 -7.72 -14.41 -27.12
N ARG A 604 -8.37 -15.58 -27.11
CA ARG A 604 -9.59 -15.82 -26.34
C ARG A 604 -9.36 -15.70 -24.82
N ARG A 605 -8.27 -16.24 -24.30
CA ARG A 605 -7.89 -16.09 -22.88
C ARG A 605 -7.71 -14.63 -22.49
N ALA A 606 -6.98 -13.87 -23.30
CA ALA A 606 -6.76 -12.45 -23.07
C ALA A 606 -8.08 -11.68 -23.11
N LEU A 607 -8.97 -11.99 -24.06
CA LEU A 607 -10.28 -11.37 -24.16
C LEU A 607 -11.10 -11.56 -22.87
N ILE A 608 -11.20 -12.78 -22.36
CA ILE A 608 -11.88 -13.10 -21.09
C ILE A 608 -11.27 -12.30 -19.92
N PHE A 609 -9.94 -12.25 -19.85
CA PHE A 609 -9.26 -11.52 -18.78
C PHE A 609 -9.56 -10.02 -18.83
N PHE A 610 -9.36 -9.38 -19.99
CA PHE A 610 -9.55 -7.95 -20.17
C PHE A 610 -11.02 -7.53 -20.09
N ASP A 611 -11.96 -8.39 -20.46
CA ASP A 611 -13.38 -8.12 -20.32
C ASP A 611 -13.76 -7.84 -18.84
N SER A 612 -13.22 -8.65 -17.93
CA SER A 612 -13.42 -8.54 -16.48
C SER A 612 -12.52 -7.52 -15.76
N LEU A 613 -11.58 -6.88 -16.46
CA LEU A 613 -10.54 -6.07 -15.82
C LEU A 613 -10.96 -4.62 -15.63
N ASP A 614 -10.98 -4.15 -14.38
CA ASP A 614 -11.10 -2.73 -14.05
C ASP A 614 -9.71 -2.10 -13.94
N LEU A 615 -9.36 -1.26 -14.93
CA LEU A 615 -8.06 -0.59 -15.01
C LEU A 615 -7.80 0.38 -13.84
N ASN A 616 -8.87 0.85 -13.16
CA ASN A 616 -8.76 1.69 -11.97
C ASN A 616 -8.39 0.89 -10.70
N ARG A 617 -8.40 -0.45 -10.75
CA ARG A 617 -7.94 -1.32 -9.65
C ARG A 617 -6.48 -1.73 -9.77
N ILE A 618 -5.80 -1.23 -10.80
CA ILE A 618 -4.36 -1.42 -11.01
C ILE A 618 -3.62 -0.14 -10.61
N ASP A 619 -2.37 -0.27 -10.17
CA ASP A 619 -1.46 0.88 -10.01
C ASP A 619 -1.52 1.82 -11.25
N PRO A 620 -1.71 3.15 -11.09
CA PRO A 620 -1.91 4.05 -12.22
C PRO A 620 -0.78 4.06 -13.25
N ASP A 621 0.49 4.15 -12.81
CA ASP A 621 1.65 4.10 -13.74
C ASP A 621 1.66 2.77 -14.51
N THR A 622 1.34 1.68 -13.82
CA THR A 622 1.28 0.35 -14.42
C THR A 622 0.13 0.19 -15.40
N SER A 623 -1.08 0.67 -15.05
CA SER A 623 -2.27 0.57 -15.91
C SER A 623 -2.12 1.38 -17.19
N TYR A 624 -1.40 2.50 -17.13
CA TYR A 624 -1.00 3.26 -18.32
C TYR A 624 0.06 2.51 -19.15
N ARG A 625 1.10 1.96 -18.51
CA ARG A 625 2.20 1.30 -19.23
C ARG A 625 1.85 -0.05 -19.84
N LEU A 626 0.79 -0.73 -19.38
CA LEU A 626 0.35 -2.02 -19.95
C LEU A 626 -0.46 -1.87 -21.25
N THR A 627 -0.92 -0.66 -21.61
CA THR A 627 -1.81 -0.42 -22.76
C THR A 627 -1.31 -1.06 -24.04
N ARG A 628 -0.03 -0.86 -24.39
CA ARG A 628 0.53 -1.35 -25.65
C ARG A 628 0.51 -2.88 -25.75
N ASN A 629 1.04 -3.56 -24.73
CA ASN A 629 1.07 -5.02 -24.74
C ASN A 629 -0.35 -5.61 -24.65
N SER A 630 -1.27 -4.93 -23.97
CA SER A 630 -2.67 -5.34 -23.88
C SER A 630 -3.34 -5.31 -25.25
N LEU A 631 -3.21 -4.19 -25.98
CA LEU A 631 -3.77 -4.03 -27.32
C LEU A 631 -3.15 -4.99 -28.34
N ARG A 632 -1.84 -5.25 -28.26
CA ARG A 632 -1.16 -6.25 -29.12
C ARG A 632 -1.72 -7.65 -28.96
N VAL A 633 -2.02 -8.04 -27.73
CA VAL A 633 -2.60 -9.37 -27.46
C VAL A 633 -4.07 -9.40 -27.86
N LEU A 634 -4.86 -8.35 -27.55
CA LEU A 634 -6.27 -8.27 -27.92
C LEU A 634 -6.48 -8.30 -29.44
N SER A 635 -5.58 -7.70 -30.21
CA SER A 635 -5.64 -7.69 -31.68
C SER A 635 -5.54 -9.09 -32.32
N LEU A 636 -5.11 -10.13 -31.58
CA LEU A 636 -5.23 -11.52 -32.04
C LEU A 636 -6.69 -11.88 -32.36
N ASN A 637 -7.64 -11.40 -31.54
CA ASN A 637 -9.07 -11.63 -31.77
C ASN A 637 -9.62 -10.81 -32.94
N VAL A 638 -9.09 -9.61 -33.19
CA VAL A 638 -9.46 -8.78 -34.34
C VAL A 638 -9.06 -9.48 -35.64
N ILE A 639 -7.84 -10.03 -35.70
CA ILE A 639 -7.35 -10.77 -36.87
C ILE A 639 -8.12 -12.07 -37.06
N GLU A 640 -8.36 -12.82 -35.97
CA GLU A 640 -9.15 -14.05 -36.06
C GLU A 640 -10.57 -13.75 -36.54
N ALA A 641 -11.22 -12.72 -36.01
CA ALA A 641 -12.56 -12.29 -36.41
C ALA A 641 -12.61 -11.93 -37.90
N TRP A 642 -11.61 -11.21 -38.40
CA TRP A 642 -11.50 -10.89 -39.82
C TRP A 642 -11.33 -12.15 -40.67
N ARG A 643 -10.43 -13.06 -40.25
CA ARG A 643 -10.16 -14.33 -40.95
C ARG A 643 -11.40 -15.21 -41.05
N THR A 644 -12.17 -15.32 -39.96
CA THR A 644 -13.37 -16.18 -39.87
C THR A 644 -14.66 -15.45 -40.26
N LYS A 645 -14.59 -14.15 -40.54
CA LYS A 645 -15.75 -13.27 -40.76
C LYS A 645 -16.74 -13.26 -39.58
N ASP A 646 -16.22 -13.36 -38.36
CA ASP A 646 -17.00 -13.36 -37.12
C ASP A 646 -17.17 -11.94 -36.56
N HIS A 647 -18.26 -11.28 -36.96
CA HIS A 647 -18.59 -9.93 -36.48
C HIS A 647 -18.77 -9.87 -34.95
N ALA A 648 -19.29 -10.94 -34.33
CA ALA A 648 -19.54 -10.94 -32.89
C ALA A 648 -18.23 -10.96 -32.10
N LEU A 649 -17.23 -11.74 -32.55
CA LEU A 649 -15.90 -11.70 -31.96
C LEU A 649 -15.24 -10.33 -32.13
N LEU A 650 -15.39 -9.70 -33.30
CA LEU A 650 -14.80 -8.38 -33.53
C LEU A 650 -15.36 -7.34 -32.54
N GLN A 651 -16.68 -7.32 -32.35
CA GLN A 651 -17.33 -6.45 -31.35
C GLN A 651 -16.82 -6.71 -29.94
N GLN A 652 -16.73 -8.00 -29.55
CA GLN A 652 -16.23 -8.38 -28.24
C GLN A 652 -14.78 -7.92 -28.04
N ALA A 653 -13.94 -7.99 -29.07
CA ALA A 653 -12.55 -7.54 -29.01
C ALA A 653 -12.43 -6.00 -28.93
N LEU A 654 -13.27 -5.27 -29.66
CA LEU A 654 -13.25 -3.79 -29.68
C LEU A 654 -13.60 -3.18 -28.32
N GLN A 655 -14.55 -3.77 -27.57
CA GLN A 655 -14.95 -3.24 -26.26
C GLN A 655 -13.79 -3.03 -25.26
N PRO A 656 -12.97 -4.04 -24.90
CA PRO A 656 -11.83 -3.84 -24.02
C PRO A 656 -10.72 -2.99 -24.65
N MET A 657 -10.55 -3.00 -25.97
CA MET A 657 -9.59 -2.13 -26.65
C MET A 657 -9.96 -0.65 -26.51
N GLU A 658 -11.25 -0.32 -26.67
CA GLU A 658 -11.75 1.05 -26.49
C GLU A 658 -11.66 1.51 -25.03
N ARG A 659 -11.97 0.62 -24.08
CA ARG A 659 -11.77 0.91 -22.64
C ARG A 659 -10.31 1.24 -22.33
N LEU A 660 -9.35 0.53 -22.91
CA LEU A 660 -7.92 0.82 -22.75
C LEU A 660 -7.54 2.17 -23.36
N ARG A 661 -8.08 2.52 -24.53
CA ARG A 661 -7.86 3.80 -25.22
C ARG A 661 -8.39 4.97 -24.40
N VAL A 662 -9.64 4.89 -23.95
CA VAL A 662 -10.26 5.91 -23.08
C VAL A 662 -9.52 6.02 -21.74
N HIS A 663 -9.10 4.91 -21.15
CA HIS A 663 -8.36 4.91 -19.89
C HIS A 663 -7.05 5.69 -19.99
N CYS A 664 -6.26 5.51 -21.05
CA CYS A 664 -4.98 6.22 -21.17
C CYS A 664 -5.10 7.74 -21.42
N GLU A 665 -6.30 8.24 -21.72
CA GLU A 665 -6.62 9.68 -21.86
C GLU A 665 -6.99 10.38 -20.55
N GLN A 666 -7.09 9.66 -19.42
CA GLN A 666 -7.41 10.30 -18.14
C GLN A 666 -6.34 11.33 -17.73
N GLU A 667 -6.78 12.46 -17.16
CA GLU A 667 -5.92 13.57 -16.70
C GLU A 667 -4.81 13.12 -15.73
N CYS A 668 -5.06 12.07 -14.94
CA CYS A 668 -4.07 11.54 -14.01
C CYS A 668 -2.80 10.98 -14.69
N PHE A 669 -2.80 10.86 -16.03
CA PHE A 669 -1.66 10.42 -16.83
C PHE A 669 -0.90 11.55 -17.54
N ASP A 670 -1.33 12.81 -17.45
CA ASP A 670 -0.70 13.92 -18.19
C ASP A 670 0.75 14.18 -17.76
N ASP A 671 1.08 13.95 -16.48
CA ASP A 671 2.43 14.14 -15.93
C ASP A 671 3.31 12.86 -16.04
N GLN A 672 2.85 11.81 -16.72
CA GLN A 672 3.58 10.54 -16.80
C GLN A 672 4.80 10.66 -17.72
N SER A 673 6.01 10.49 -17.15
CA SER A 673 7.23 10.34 -17.95
C SER A 673 7.31 8.92 -18.55
N ALA A 674 6.55 8.65 -19.60
CA ALA A 674 6.68 7.42 -20.37
C ALA A 674 7.70 7.59 -21.51
N GLN A 675 8.56 6.59 -21.69
CA GLN A 675 9.52 6.59 -22.80
C GLN A 675 8.83 6.43 -24.17
N GLU A 676 7.62 5.87 -24.16
CA GLU A 676 6.85 5.44 -25.34
C GLU A 676 5.52 6.19 -25.39
N ASN A 677 5.00 6.44 -26.60
CA ASN A 677 3.70 7.09 -26.81
C ASN A 677 2.58 6.06 -26.64
N HIS A 678 1.97 5.97 -25.45
CA HIS A 678 0.90 5.00 -25.20
C HIS A 678 -0.43 5.44 -25.81
N ARG A 679 -0.72 6.74 -25.82
CA ARG A 679 -1.96 7.33 -26.37
C ARG A 679 -2.04 7.14 -27.89
N GLY A 680 -1.03 7.60 -28.62
CA GLY A 680 -0.99 7.42 -30.08
C GLY A 680 -1.04 5.95 -30.50
N PHE A 681 -0.32 5.07 -29.81
CA PHE A 681 -0.40 3.64 -30.08
C PHE A 681 -1.80 3.06 -29.85
N ALA A 682 -2.52 3.54 -28.82
CA ALA A 682 -3.87 3.10 -28.53
C ALA A 682 -4.85 3.56 -29.61
N ASP A 683 -4.79 4.83 -30.00
CA ASP A 683 -5.61 5.39 -31.08
C ASP A 683 -5.36 4.64 -32.39
N ALA A 684 -4.10 4.42 -32.78
CA ALA A 684 -3.77 3.70 -34.01
C ALA A 684 -4.31 2.26 -34.04
N MET A 685 -4.15 1.50 -32.94
CA MET A 685 -4.63 0.11 -32.85
C MET A 685 -6.15 0.02 -32.92
N VAL A 686 -6.85 0.92 -32.21
CA VAL A 686 -8.32 0.94 -32.18
C VAL A 686 -8.88 1.42 -33.52
N GLN A 687 -8.32 2.48 -34.11
CA GLN A 687 -8.76 3.00 -35.39
C GLN A 687 -8.68 1.93 -36.48
N LEU A 688 -7.55 1.24 -36.61
CA LEU A 688 -7.38 0.14 -37.57
C LEU A 688 -8.38 -1.01 -37.32
N SER A 689 -8.74 -1.26 -36.06
CA SER A 689 -9.71 -2.29 -35.71
C SER A 689 -11.14 -1.90 -36.11
N HIS A 690 -11.51 -0.62 -36.00
CA HIS A 690 -12.78 -0.10 -36.51
C HIS A 690 -12.82 -0.02 -38.04
N GLU A 691 -11.69 0.26 -38.70
CA GLU A 691 -11.60 0.18 -40.17
C GLU A 691 -11.89 -1.26 -40.65
N LEU A 692 -11.38 -2.27 -39.94
CA LEU A 692 -11.69 -3.67 -40.23
C LEU A 692 -13.16 -4.02 -39.98
N GLU A 693 -13.77 -3.45 -38.92
CA GLU A 693 -15.20 -3.61 -38.61
C GLU A 693 -16.08 -3.07 -39.74
N ALA A 694 -15.78 -1.87 -40.22
CA ALA A 694 -16.49 -1.24 -41.33
C ALA A 694 -16.25 -1.97 -42.65
N ALA A 695 -15.07 -2.56 -42.83
CA ALA A 695 -14.72 -3.29 -44.05
C ALA A 695 -15.36 -4.68 -44.12
N LEU A 696 -15.76 -5.31 -43.01
CA LEU A 696 -16.40 -6.63 -43.04
C LEU A 696 -17.83 -6.56 -43.63
N PRO A 697 -18.19 -7.42 -44.62
CA PRO A 697 -17.50 -8.64 -45.05
C PRO A 697 -16.53 -8.50 -46.25
N GLY A 698 -16.24 -7.29 -46.68
CA GLY A 698 -15.33 -6.94 -47.79
C GLY A 698 -13.83 -7.06 -47.47
N ASP A 699 -13.02 -6.40 -48.31
CA ASP A 699 -11.55 -6.41 -48.24
C ASP A 699 -11.06 -5.27 -47.34
N GLY A 700 -10.44 -5.63 -46.21
CA GLY A 700 -9.77 -4.73 -45.28
C GLY A 700 -8.27 -5.03 -45.17
N LEU A 701 -7.66 -5.55 -46.24
CA LEU A 701 -6.32 -6.15 -46.22
C LEU A 701 -5.23 -5.18 -45.74
N GLU A 702 -5.33 -3.90 -46.12
CA GLU A 702 -4.35 -2.88 -45.73
C GLU A 702 -4.39 -2.55 -44.23
N ALA A 703 -5.60 -2.54 -43.65
CA ALA A 703 -5.76 -2.40 -42.21
C ALA A 703 -5.20 -3.62 -41.46
N VAL A 704 -5.39 -4.84 -41.99
CA VAL A 704 -4.76 -6.06 -41.45
C VAL A 704 -3.24 -5.96 -41.49
N ARG A 705 -2.65 -5.55 -42.62
CA ARG A 705 -1.19 -5.38 -42.76
C ARG A 705 -0.64 -4.40 -41.72
N SER A 706 -1.28 -3.24 -41.59
CA SER A 706 -0.90 -2.22 -40.61
C SER A 706 -1.00 -2.74 -39.17
N LEU A 707 -2.06 -3.49 -38.85
CA LEU A 707 -2.26 -4.09 -37.55
C LEU A 707 -1.18 -5.14 -37.22
N LEU A 708 -0.83 -6.01 -38.17
CA LEU A 708 0.24 -7.00 -38.04
C LEU A 708 1.59 -6.35 -37.71
N VAL A 709 1.90 -5.19 -38.30
CA VAL A 709 3.13 -4.48 -37.99
C VAL A 709 3.10 -3.93 -36.55
N LEU A 710 2.01 -3.28 -36.13
CA LEU A 710 1.86 -2.73 -34.77
C LEU A 710 1.86 -3.82 -33.67
N MET A 711 1.41 -5.03 -34.01
CA MET A 711 1.49 -6.19 -33.12
C MET A 711 2.92 -6.53 -32.71
N ILE A 712 3.89 -6.34 -33.60
CA ILE A 712 5.29 -6.73 -33.37
C ILE A 712 6.17 -5.52 -33.04
N ARG A 713 5.96 -4.41 -33.75
CA ARG A 713 6.80 -3.19 -33.78
C ARG A 713 6.13 -2.02 -33.07
N SER A 714 6.88 -0.94 -32.87
CA SER A 714 6.42 0.28 -32.22
C SER A 714 5.96 1.35 -33.21
N GLU A 715 5.08 2.25 -32.75
CA GLU A 715 4.56 3.36 -33.55
C GLU A 715 5.67 4.29 -34.08
N ARG A 716 6.74 4.50 -33.29
CA ARG A 716 7.93 5.27 -33.72
C ARG A 716 8.66 4.65 -34.92
N GLU A 717 8.50 3.34 -35.12
CA GLU A 717 9.07 2.63 -36.27
C GLU A 717 8.19 2.78 -37.53
N LEU A 718 6.98 3.34 -37.40
CA LEU A 718 5.99 3.58 -38.48
C LEU A 718 5.91 5.06 -38.92
N SER A 719 6.93 5.86 -38.58
CA SER A 719 6.94 7.30 -38.81
C SER A 719 6.84 7.72 -40.28
N THR A 720 7.15 6.82 -41.22
CA THR A 720 7.08 7.05 -42.67
C THR A 720 6.46 5.85 -43.37
N GLU A 721 5.73 6.10 -44.45
CA GLU A 721 5.06 5.06 -45.27
C GLU A 721 6.07 3.99 -45.76
N GLU A 722 7.25 4.42 -46.20
CA GLU A 722 8.35 3.54 -46.63
C GLU A 722 8.80 2.57 -45.53
N ARG A 723 8.85 3.02 -44.27
CA ARG A 723 9.20 2.14 -43.14
C ARG A 723 8.08 1.18 -42.84
N ARG A 724 6.81 1.60 -42.93
CA ARG A 724 5.66 0.71 -42.73
C ARG A 724 5.68 -0.41 -43.74
N GLN A 725 5.82 -0.08 -45.03
CA GLN A 725 5.88 -1.07 -46.10
C GLN A 725 7.04 -2.04 -45.91
N ARG A 726 8.25 -1.53 -45.62
CA ARG A 726 9.42 -2.37 -45.36
C ARG A 726 9.22 -3.35 -44.20
N PHE A 727 8.55 -2.93 -43.13
CA PHE A 727 8.26 -3.82 -42.00
C PHE A 727 7.12 -4.79 -42.30
N ALA A 728 6.09 -4.36 -43.04
CA ALA A 728 5.04 -5.26 -43.53
C ALA A 728 5.66 -6.40 -44.34
N ASP A 729 6.56 -6.09 -45.28
CA ASP A 729 7.28 -7.09 -46.08
C ASP A 729 8.09 -8.10 -45.26
N GLN A 730 8.57 -7.69 -44.06
CA GLN A 730 9.29 -8.58 -43.13
C GLN A 730 8.36 -9.43 -42.26
N ILE A 731 7.16 -8.93 -41.97
CA ILE A 731 6.23 -9.53 -40.99
C ILE A 731 5.20 -10.42 -41.68
N GLU A 732 4.68 -10.02 -42.84
CA GLU A 732 3.71 -10.80 -43.61
C GLU A 732 4.12 -12.26 -43.82
N PRO A 733 5.38 -12.60 -44.16
CA PRO A 733 5.82 -13.99 -44.29
C PRO A 733 5.54 -14.85 -43.04
N LEU A 734 5.56 -14.25 -41.85
CA LEU A 734 5.28 -14.95 -40.59
C LEU A 734 3.82 -15.35 -40.44
N PHE A 735 2.90 -14.74 -41.19
CA PHE A 735 1.45 -14.96 -41.09
C PHE A 735 0.84 -15.64 -42.32
N ARG A 736 1.60 -15.89 -43.39
CA ARG A 736 1.07 -16.42 -44.67
C ARG A 736 0.29 -17.73 -44.50
N ALA A 737 0.82 -18.67 -43.72
CA ALA A 737 0.17 -19.96 -43.48
C ALA A 737 -1.21 -19.81 -42.78
N TYR A 738 -1.41 -18.71 -42.06
CA TYR A 738 -2.62 -18.43 -41.30
C TYR A 738 -3.59 -17.49 -42.02
N LEU A 739 -3.06 -16.54 -42.79
CA LEU A 739 -3.81 -15.55 -43.57
C LEU A 739 -3.47 -15.68 -45.07
N PRO A 740 -3.96 -16.73 -45.76
CA PRO A 740 -3.69 -16.93 -47.20
C PRO A 740 -4.20 -15.77 -48.07
N GLN A 741 -5.11 -14.93 -47.55
CA GLN A 741 -5.56 -13.69 -48.19
C GLN A 741 -4.41 -12.70 -48.47
N LEU A 742 -3.30 -12.77 -47.71
CA LEU A 742 -2.12 -11.91 -47.91
C LEU A 742 -1.40 -12.16 -49.26
N GLU A 743 -1.62 -13.31 -49.92
CA GLU A 743 -0.98 -13.65 -51.19
C GLU A 743 -1.68 -13.04 -52.42
N ARG A 744 -2.96 -12.67 -52.31
CA ARG A 744 -3.83 -12.30 -53.45
C ARG A 744 -3.44 -11.03 -54.20
N CYS A 745 -2.48 -10.24 -53.72
CA CYS A 745 -2.14 -8.92 -54.30
C CYS A 745 -0.74 -8.79 -54.92
N ARG A 746 0.08 -9.86 -55.01
CA ARG A 746 1.35 -9.78 -55.77
C ARG A 746 1.19 -10.04 -57.27
N GLU A 747 0.03 -10.53 -57.72
CA GLU A 747 -0.20 -10.96 -59.10
C GLU A 747 -1.03 -9.99 -59.96
N GLN A 748 -1.43 -8.82 -59.46
CA GLN A 748 -2.02 -7.79 -60.32
C GLN A 748 -0.95 -6.76 -60.71
N PRO A 749 -0.56 -6.65 -62.00
CA PRO A 749 0.27 -5.54 -62.44
C PRO A 749 -0.50 -4.23 -62.22
N LEU A 750 0.17 -3.25 -61.63
CA LEU A 750 -0.34 -1.89 -61.46
C LEU A 750 -0.89 -1.36 -62.80
N PRO A 751 -2.12 -0.81 -62.85
CA PRO A 751 -2.59 -0.05 -64.01
C PRO A 751 -1.83 1.26 -64.20
#